data_AF-A0A6N6PX13-F1
#
_entry.id   AF-A0A6N6PX13-F1
#
_cell.length_a   1.000
_cell.length_b   1.000
_cell.length_c   1.000
_cell.angle_alpha   90.00
_cell.angle_beta   90.00
_cell.angle_gamma   90.00
#
_symmetry.space_group_name_H-M   'P 1'
#
loop_
_entity.id
_entity.type
_entity.pdbx_description
1 polymer ?
#
loop_
_entity_poly.entity_id
_entity_poly.type
_entity_poly.pdbx_seq_one_letter_code
_entity_poly.pdbx_strand_id
1 'polypeptide(L)'
;MVRMFKNFLGLMLVALATTNAPAFSLLGPAPSSGTAPDGYQQPVIGYHLDGEIGGPKNLTEEYRWNTPILNFAMDANFFDYYGSNGAVAIEQAIAIVNGVSNVSTYTPSMNELPLTSSRVNFQARALGLVDLKSVALSFVVEELGLAQPDRFTWCIRDRRTLPGASCPAMQYDIIKRNYDPETGLPTSYVNGSLYSYRIFEICTGDNPLADAVEIPVDPLSFNFTAVASQLTRRQEGIYRTGLTRDDVGGLRYMIRTNNINFEAVSSDSVLLQTNLNTVELLTTSDLGVLVAASQTNSAAALTGLFPGLEVASTITYFTNVVTTNLNITFVNYPWDPVGTPAHVLLTTTFTTNVASRFIHSFANVITNTHFTNFSLTVATTNVVLSPYAPVGSGVLQTNVTQTTTVTPGVSGDYYLLLAGECTPRIVSTQLVSLVTSSSLNSFGTNPAGDGQTFSQSLVTYFTNRTFVVNPCDRLTGTVGLRQGMDKFTFVRQNYDSLLGRFFQPITNRYTLVGITNSATVSQTFERVVTRPDFLFSAEERMLPDEAWLSVGFRTIPGRGNGYNTDNILNPGAVDGPGTRQPFVEITFNKVGPSYRNIGPSFLTEANQTTNFIWGSFDGSTNAPIVYPSSSSLANLENLVLIQINPSVLAIGTAGLAYNSAFSVTGGQSPYSFAIAPGSGALPSGLSLSSTGVISGIPANSGIFDIVVRMTDSSSRTVDKPYALTINP
;
A
#
# COMPACT_ATOMS: atom_id res chain seq x y z
N MET A 1 -11.90 67.40 22.76
CA MET A 1 -10.65 66.76 22.28
C MET A 1 -10.49 65.31 22.77
N VAL A 2 -10.66 65.00 24.07
CA VAL A 2 -10.52 63.62 24.61
C VAL A 2 -11.54 62.61 24.02
N ARG A 3 -12.74 63.05 23.63
CA ARG A 3 -13.77 62.18 23.03
C ARG A 3 -13.48 61.76 21.59
N MET A 4 -12.71 62.55 20.84
CA MET A 4 -12.22 62.16 19.50
C MET A 4 -11.05 61.17 19.60
N PHE A 5 -10.17 61.33 20.59
CA PHE A 5 -9.05 60.40 20.81
C PHE A 5 -9.53 59.00 21.24
N LYS A 6 -10.59 58.90 22.04
CA LYS A 6 -11.19 57.61 22.43
C LYS A 6 -11.87 56.87 21.26
N ASN A 7 -12.49 57.61 20.35
CA ASN A 7 -13.13 57.00 19.18
C ASN A 7 -12.08 56.55 18.15
N PHE A 8 -10.97 57.28 17.97
CA PHE A 8 -9.87 56.84 17.10
C PHE A 8 -9.06 55.67 17.69
N LEU A 9 -8.85 55.63 19.01
CA LEU A 9 -8.19 54.50 19.68
C LEU A 9 -9.08 53.23 19.68
N GLY A 10 -10.39 53.39 19.83
CA GLY A 10 -11.37 52.31 19.71
C GLY A 10 -11.52 51.77 18.29
N LEU A 11 -11.26 52.59 17.26
CA LEU A 11 -11.28 52.18 15.85
C LEU A 11 -9.94 51.63 15.33
N MET A 12 -8.79 51.91 15.97
CA MET A 12 -7.49 51.35 15.57
C MET A 12 -7.08 50.06 16.31
N LEU A 13 -7.49 49.83 17.57
CA LEU A 13 -7.12 48.59 18.29
C LEU A 13 -8.06 47.42 17.98
N VAL A 14 -9.28 47.68 17.49
CA VAL A 14 -10.21 46.64 17.01
C VAL A 14 -9.89 46.24 15.55
N ALA A 15 -8.95 46.91 14.88
CA ALA A 15 -8.70 46.74 13.45
C ALA A 15 -7.53 45.80 13.06
N LEU A 16 -6.73 45.20 13.96
CA LEU A 16 -5.55 44.43 13.51
C LEU A 16 -5.19 43.13 14.25
N ALA A 17 -6.16 42.42 14.84
CA ALA A 17 -5.97 41.01 15.15
C ALA A 17 -7.30 40.25 15.18
N THR A 18 -7.96 40.12 14.02
CA THR A 18 -8.75 38.90 13.78
C THR A 18 -7.72 37.77 13.66
N THR A 19 -7.35 37.16 14.79
CA THR A 19 -6.46 36.01 14.79
C THR A 19 -7.17 34.90 14.03
N ASN A 20 -6.72 34.65 12.79
CA ASN A 20 -7.01 33.43 12.04
C ASN A 20 -6.35 32.27 12.80
N ALA A 21 -6.92 31.86 13.92
CA ALA A 21 -6.39 30.80 14.76
C ALA A 21 -6.73 29.46 14.07
N PRO A 22 -5.72 28.69 13.59
CA PRO A 22 -5.93 27.35 13.08
C PRO A 22 -6.12 26.38 14.24
N ALA A 23 -6.64 25.17 13.99
CA ALA A 23 -6.60 24.10 14.98
C ALA A 23 -6.60 22.69 14.42
N PHE A 24 -5.96 21.78 15.15
CA PHE A 24 -5.99 20.35 14.85
C PHE A 24 -6.32 19.52 16.09
N SER A 25 -6.81 18.30 15.86
CA SER A 25 -6.93 17.25 16.88
C SER A 25 -6.09 16.05 16.49
N LEU A 26 -5.57 15.33 17.48
CA LEU A 26 -4.76 14.13 17.31
C LEU A 26 -5.62 12.91 17.55
N LEU A 27 -5.40 11.82 16.82
CA LEU A 27 -6.17 10.58 16.94
C LEU A 27 -5.34 9.48 17.59
N GLY A 28 -5.98 8.68 18.44
CA GLY A 28 -5.39 7.47 19.01
C GLY A 28 -6.48 6.47 19.45
N PRO A 29 -6.10 5.26 19.88
CA PRO A 29 -7.05 4.23 20.28
C PRO A 29 -7.92 4.73 21.44
N ALA A 30 -9.22 4.42 21.39
CA ALA A 30 -10.11 4.65 22.52
C ALA A 30 -9.78 3.67 23.66
N PRO A 31 -9.90 4.08 24.94
CA PRO A 31 -9.76 3.17 26.07
C PRO A 31 -10.84 2.07 26.01
N SER A 32 -10.47 0.82 26.31
CA SER A 32 -11.44 -0.28 26.33
C SER A 32 -12.45 -0.08 27.47
N SER A 33 -13.71 -0.48 27.24
CA SER A 33 -14.75 -0.38 28.27
C SER A 33 -14.32 -1.16 29.52
N GLY A 34 -14.06 -0.46 30.63
CA GLY A 34 -13.68 -1.06 31.91
C GLY A 34 -12.18 -1.03 32.26
N THR A 35 -11.30 -0.62 31.34
CA THR A 35 -9.93 -0.21 31.71
C THR A 35 -9.91 1.24 32.18
N ALA A 36 -8.87 1.62 32.94
CA ALA A 36 -8.71 2.99 33.42
C ALA A 36 -8.94 3.96 32.25
N PRO A 37 -9.85 4.94 32.39
CA PRO A 37 -10.02 5.99 31.38
C PRO A 37 -8.64 6.55 31.02
N ASP A 38 -8.38 6.82 29.72
CA ASP A 38 -7.41 7.88 29.36
C ASP A 38 -7.68 9.01 30.37
N GLY A 39 -6.67 9.58 31.06
CA GLY A 39 -6.87 10.43 32.27
C GLY A 39 -7.78 11.66 32.11
N TYR A 40 -8.34 11.84 30.92
CA TYR A 40 -9.24 12.89 30.48
C TYR A 40 -10.43 12.41 29.60
N GLN A 41 -10.53 11.13 29.20
CA GLN A 41 -11.69 10.58 28.46
C GLN A 41 -12.44 9.58 29.33
N GLN A 42 -13.75 9.75 29.48
CA GLN A 42 -14.60 8.69 30.04
C GLN A 42 -15.03 7.75 28.89
N PRO A 43 -14.82 6.42 28.96
CA PRO A 43 -15.04 5.49 27.86
C PRO A 43 -16.48 5.41 27.31
N VAL A 44 -17.43 6.11 27.92
CA VAL A 44 -18.88 5.95 27.68
C VAL A 44 -19.58 7.30 27.44
N ILE A 45 -18.85 8.35 27.07
CA ILE A 45 -19.41 9.71 26.96
C ILE A 45 -19.02 10.35 25.62
N GLY A 46 -19.74 10.07 24.54
CA GLY A 46 -19.60 10.79 23.26
C GLY A 46 -18.35 10.46 22.43
N TYR A 47 -17.51 9.54 22.93
CA TYR A 47 -16.33 9.00 22.25
C TYR A 47 -16.55 7.55 21.83
N HIS A 48 -15.82 7.10 20.80
CA HIS A 48 -15.87 5.74 20.28
C HIS A 48 -17.28 5.30 19.87
N LEU A 49 -18.01 6.21 19.21
CA LEU A 49 -19.29 5.86 18.60
C LEU A 49 -19.06 4.89 17.44
N ASP A 50 -20.11 4.15 17.07
CA ASP A 50 -20.05 3.15 16.01
C ASP A 50 -19.40 3.72 14.73
N GLY A 51 -18.23 3.16 14.38
CA GLY A 51 -17.45 3.54 13.21
C GLY A 51 -16.22 4.40 13.44
N GLU A 52 -16.00 4.88 14.66
CA GLU A 52 -14.73 5.47 15.05
C GLU A 52 -13.67 4.41 15.28
N ILE A 53 -12.46 4.70 14.84
CA ILE A 53 -11.28 3.86 15.13
C ILE A 53 -10.56 4.29 16.40
N GLY A 54 -10.93 5.44 16.97
CA GLY A 54 -10.21 6.07 18.07
C GLY A 54 -10.86 7.36 18.56
N GLY A 55 -10.21 8.04 19.50
CA GLY A 55 -10.62 9.32 20.07
C GLY A 55 -9.50 10.35 20.13
N PRO A 56 -9.80 11.61 20.52
CA PRO A 56 -8.83 12.70 20.49
C PRO A 56 -7.74 12.55 21.57
N LYS A 57 -6.47 12.76 21.22
CA LYS A 57 -5.30 12.67 22.13
C LYS A 57 -4.77 14.02 22.61
N ASN A 58 -4.12 14.06 23.78
CA ASN A 58 -3.35 15.23 24.18
C ASN A 58 -2.13 15.39 23.27
N LEU A 59 -1.59 16.61 23.23
CA LEU A 59 -0.21 16.83 22.80
C LEU A 59 0.71 15.92 23.61
N THR A 60 1.71 15.31 22.96
CA THR A 60 2.66 14.30 23.49
C THR A 60 2.10 12.90 23.70
N GLU A 61 0.79 12.69 23.50
CA GLU A 61 0.14 11.37 23.55
C GLU A 61 -0.30 10.88 22.16
N GLU A 62 0.17 11.54 21.09
CA GLU A 62 -0.19 11.20 19.72
C GLU A 62 0.25 9.80 19.30
N TYR A 63 -0.54 9.21 18.40
CA TYR A 63 -0.12 8.04 17.65
C TYR A 63 0.28 8.49 16.25
N ARG A 64 1.51 8.17 15.86
CA ARG A 64 2.02 8.54 14.54
C ARG A 64 2.72 7.41 13.83
N TRP A 65 2.80 7.50 12.53
CA TRP A 65 3.63 6.64 11.71
C TRP A 65 5.10 7.07 11.81
N ASN A 66 6.00 6.10 11.89
CA ASN A 66 7.45 6.31 11.85
C ASN A 66 8.12 5.62 10.65
N THR A 67 7.32 5.25 9.65
CA THR A 67 7.75 4.70 8.36
C THR A 67 7.51 5.76 7.28
N PRO A 68 8.55 6.39 6.70
CA PRO A 68 8.39 7.51 5.77
C PRO A 68 7.82 7.08 4.42
N ILE A 69 7.98 5.82 4.03
CA ILE A 69 7.47 5.25 2.79
C ILE A 69 6.32 4.30 3.12
N LEU A 70 5.13 4.63 2.61
CA LEU A 70 3.90 3.87 2.76
C LEU A 70 3.46 3.32 1.41
N ASN A 71 3.14 2.03 1.32
CA ASN A 71 2.72 1.40 0.09
C ASN A 71 1.19 1.28 0.06
N PHE A 72 0.57 1.60 -1.06
CA PHE A 72 -0.88 1.44 -1.21
C PHE A 72 -1.25 0.66 -2.46
N ALA A 73 -2.40 0.00 -2.40
CA ALA A 73 -2.95 -0.75 -3.53
C ALA A 73 -4.49 -0.76 -3.51
N MET A 74 -5.09 -1.21 -4.60
CA MET A 74 -6.52 -1.44 -4.73
C MET A 74 -6.76 -2.92 -5.06
N ASP A 75 -7.82 -3.51 -4.51
CA ASP A 75 -8.17 -4.91 -4.77
C ASP A 75 -9.08 -5.08 -6.00
N ALA A 76 -9.34 -6.35 -6.35
CA ALA A 76 -10.23 -6.71 -7.45
C ALA A 76 -11.65 -6.13 -7.28
N ASN A 77 -12.22 -6.19 -6.08
CA ASN A 77 -13.58 -5.68 -5.82
C ASN A 77 -13.69 -4.16 -6.08
N PHE A 78 -12.63 -3.41 -5.73
CA PHE A 78 -12.56 -1.98 -6.04
C PHE A 78 -12.59 -1.73 -7.54
N PHE A 79 -11.78 -2.48 -8.32
CA PHE A 79 -11.76 -2.33 -9.78
C PHE A 79 -13.07 -2.78 -10.43
N ASP A 80 -13.74 -3.79 -9.90
CA ASP A 80 -15.01 -4.28 -10.44
C ASP A 80 -16.11 -3.20 -10.40
N TYR A 81 -16.13 -2.36 -9.36
CA TYR A 81 -17.14 -1.31 -9.22
C TYR A 81 -16.69 0.05 -9.78
N TYR A 82 -15.49 0.52 -9.40
CA TYR A 82 -15.03 1.86 -9.75
C TYR A 82 -14.17 1.91 -11.02
N GLY A 83 -13.62 0.77 -11.46
CA GLY A 83 -12.75 0.68 -12.61
C GLY A 83 -11.47 1.51 -12.51
N SER A 84 -10.82 1.71 -13.65
CA SER A 84 -9.59 2.51 -13.74
C SER A 84 -9.79 3.98 -13.34
N ASN A 85 -10.96 4.55 -13.60
CA ASN A 85 -11.27 5.92 -13.22
C ASN A 85 -11.34 6.08 -11.69
N GLY A 86 -11.86 5.07 -10.99
CA GLY A 86 -11.80 5.00 -9.53
C GLY A 86 -10.37 5.02 -9.01
N ALA A 87 -9.50 4.22 -9.62
CA ALA A 87 -8.09 4.17 -9.23
C ALA A 87 -7.40 5.53 -9.41
N VAL A 88 -7.69 6.24 -10.51
CA VAL A 88 -7.22 7.62 -10.72
C VAL A 88 -7.72 8.55 -9.61
N ALA A 89 -8.97 8.42 -9.16
CA ALA A 89 -9.50 9.23 -8.05
C ALA A 89 -8.75 8.97 -6.73
N ILE A 90 -8.42 7.71 -6.42
CA ILE A 90 -7.60 7.36 -5.25
C ILE A 90 -6.18 7.92 -5.39
N GLU A 91 -5.56 7.77 -6.56
CA GLU A 91 -4.22 8.31 -6.84
C GLU A 91 -4.18 9.83 -6.71
N GLN A 92 -5.24 10.54 -7.13
CA GLN A 92 -5.36 11.99 -6.93
C GLN A 92 -5.45 12.36 -5.44
N ALA A 93 -6.19 11.59 -4.64
CA ALA A 93 -6.23 11.79 -3.19
C ALA A 93 -4.84 11.60 -2.56
N ILE A 94 -4.14 10.52 -2.91
CA ILE A 94 -2.79 10.24 -2.44
C ILE A 94 -1.78 11.31 -2.93
N ALA A 95 -1.95 11.81 -4.15
CA ALA A 95 -1.10 12.87 -4.70
C ALA A 95 -1.19 14.17 -3.88
N ILE A 96 -2.36 14.50 -3.33
CA ILE A 96 -2.53 15.65 -2.42
C ILE A 96 -1.65 15.48 -1.17
N VAL A 97 -1.63 14.28 -0.58
CA VAL A 97 -0.80 13.98 0.61
C VAL A 97 0.69 13.98 0.27
N ASN A 98 1.08 13.33 -0.84
CA ASN A 98 2.47 13.33 -1.33
C ASN A 98 2.98 14.73 -1.72
N GLY A 99 2.08 15.62 -2.10
CA GLY A 99 2.36 17.01 -2.44
C GLY A 99 2.77 17.88 -1.25
N VAL A 100 2.55 17.42 -0.02
CA VAL A 100 3.04 18.09 1.20
C VAL A 100 4.57 18.06 1.21
N SER A 101 5.20 19.22 1.36
CA SER A 101 6.65 19.33 1.52
C SER A 101 7.08 18.93 2.93
N ASN A 102 8.38 18.95 3.23
CA ASN A 102 8.86 18.66 4.57
C ASN A 102 8.19 19.61 5.58
N VAL A 103 7.44 19.05 6.55
CA VAL A 103 6.53 19.85 7.38
C VAL A 103 7.26 20.88 8.26
N SER A 104 8.51 20.59 8.61
CA SER A 104 9.38 21.51 9.36
C SER A 104 9.79 22.76 8.57
N THR A 105 9.60 22.79 7.25
CA THR A 105 9.95 23.94 6.41
C THR A 105 8.84 24.99 6.32
N TYR A 106 7.61 24.65 6.68
CA TYR A 106 6.49 25.58 6.70
C TYR A 106 6.66 26.65 7.78
N THR A 107 6.14 27.84 7.50
CA THR A 107 6.16 28.97 8.44
C THR A 107 5.34 28.65 9.70
N PRO A 108 5.65 29.22 10.88
CA PRO A 108 4.86 28.98 12.08
C PRO A 108 3.36 29.29 11.93
N SER A 109 3.03 30.34 11.18
CA SER A 109 1.65 30.76 10.91
C SER A 109 0.97 30.01 9.76
N MET A 110 1.76 29.29 8.94
CA MET A 110 1.32 28.46 7.81
C MET A 110 0.38 29.19 6.84
N ASN A 111 0.66 30.47 6.59
CA ASN A 111 -0.15 31.32 5.71
C ASN A 111 -0.09 30.91 4.23
N GLU A 112 0.91 30.12 3.86
CA GLU A 112 1.05 29.47 2.55
C GLU A 112 -0.04 28.44 2.24
N LEU A 113 -0.82 28.01 3.25
CA LEU A 113 -1.89 27.04 3.10
C LEU A 113 -3.28 27.69 3.20
N PRO A 114 -4.25 27.21 2.41
CA PRO A 114 -5.60 27.74 2.43
C PRO A 114 -6.35 27.32 3.71
N LEU A 115 -7.25 28.19 4.17
CA LEU A 115 -8.20 27.88 5.25
C LEU A 115 -9.33 26.95 4.77
N THR A 116 -9.62 26.94 3.47
CA THR A 116 -10.63 26.05 2.88
C THR A 116 -10.12 25.43 1.59
N SER A 117 -10.25 24.12 1.48
CA SER A 117 -9.95 23.35 0.28
C SER A 117 -11.21 22.75 -0.36
N SER A 118 -12.39 23.06 0.18
CA SER A 118 -13.67 22.55 -0.30
C SER A 118 -14.27 23.40 -1.40
N ARG A 119 -14.86 22.74 -2.38
CA ARG A 119 -15.65 23.32 -3.47
C ARG A 119 -16.97 22.57 -3.59
N VAL A 120 -17.96 23.22 -4.20
CA VAL A 120 -19.31 22.66 -4.37
C VAL A 120 -19.65 22.64 -5.84
N ASN A 121 -19.98 21.46 -6.35
CA ASN A 121 -20.66 21.27 -7.62
C ASN A 121 -22.17 21.14 -7.35
N PHE A 122 -22.91 22.21 -7.64
CA PHE A 122 -24.35 22.29 -7.34
C PHE A 122 -25.19 21.30 -8.15
N GLN A 123 -24.80 21.00 -9.39
CA GLN A 123 -25.48 20.02 -10.24
C GLN A 123 -25.29 18.61 -9.68
N ALA A 124 -24.06 18.26 -9.31
CA ALA A 124 -23.76 16.99 -8.66
C ALA A 124 -24.45 16.85 -7.30
N ARG A 125 -24.55 17.95 -6.53
CA ARG A 125 -25.29 18.00 -5.27
C ARG A 125 -26.78 17.72 -5.48
N ALA A 126 -27.39 18.32 -6.50
CA ALA A 126 -28.81 18.09 -6.82
C ALA A 126 -29.08 16.62 -7.21
N LEU A 127 -28.07 15.91 -7.72
CA LEU A 127 -28.15 14.50 -8.12
C LEU A 127 -27.68 13.53 -7.02
N GLY A 128 -27.29 14.02 -5.84
CA GLY A 128 -26.85 13.19 -4.72
C GLY A 128 -25.48 12.51 -4.93
N LEU A 129 -24.59 13.09 -5.73
CA LEU A 129 -23.27 12.51 -6.01
C LEU A 129 -22.26 12.83 -4.90
N VAL A 130 -21.50 11.83 -4.43
CA VAL A 130 -20.44 11.97 -3.42
C VAL A 130 -19.07 11.72 -4.06
N ASP A 131 -18.09 12.58 -3.77
CA ASP A 131 -16.75 12.51 -4.35
C ASP A 131 -15.89 11.40 -3.72
N LEU A 132 -15.58 10.36 -4.50
CA LEU A 132 -14.71 9.25 -4.08
C LEU A 132 -13.33 9.73 -3.63
N LYS A 133 -12.71 10.64 -4.39
CA LYS A 133 -11.39 11.22 -4.09
C LYS A 133 -11.38 11.91 -2.73
N SER A 134 -12.38 12.76 -2.45
CA SER A 134 -12.44 13.51 -1.20
C SER A 134 -12.68 12.60 0.00
N VAL A 135 -13.55 11.60 -0.13
CA VAL A 135 -13.79 10.64 0.96
C VAL A 135 -12.53 9.82 1.23
N ALA A 136 -11.85 9.33 0.19
CA ALA A 136 -10.59 8.63 0.32
C ALA A 136 -9.52 9.50 0.99
N LEU A 137 -9.40 10.77 0.59
CA LEU A 137 -8.46 11.72 1.18
C LEU A 137 -8.73 11.92 2.67
N SER A 138 -9.99 12.13 3.07
CA SER A 138 -10.35 12.31 4.48
C SER A 138 -10.03 11.07 5.32
N PHE A 139 -10.27 9.86 4.81
CA PHE A 139 -9.90 8.62 5.50
C PHE A 139 -8.38 8.46 5.62
N VAL A 140 -7.63 8.75 4.55
CA VAL A 140 -6.16 8.69 4.61
C VAL A 140 -5.63 9.67 5.66
N VAL A 141 -6.14 10.90 5.72
CA VAL A 141 -5.72 11.89 6.72
C VAL A 141 -6.05 11.45 8.15
N GLU A 142 -7.22 10.84 8.36
CA GLU A 142 -7.58 10.26 9.67
C GLU A 142 -6.59 9.15 10.08
N GLU A 143 -6.32 8.23 9.15
CA GLU A 143 -5.44 7.08 9.35
C GLU A 143 -3.96 7.45 9.53
N LEU A 144 -3.57 8.64 9.08
CA LEU A 144 -2.25 9.21 9.36
C LEU A 144 -2.12 9.67 10.83
N GLY A 145 -3.22 9.89 11.54
CA GLY A 145 -3.24 10.21 12.97
C GLY A 145 -3.97 11.51 13.34
N LEU A 146 -4.71 12.14 12.41
CA LEU A 146 -5.51 13.33 12.73
C LEU A 146 -6.93 12.96 13.08
N ALA A 147 -7.46 13.53 14.16
CA ALA A 147 -8.86 13.39 14.52
C ALA A 147 -9.68 14.54 13.92
N GLN A 148 -11.01 14.40 13.91
CA GLN A 148 -11.93 15.41 13.39
C GLN A 148 -11.89 16.69 14.23
N PRO A 149 -11.26 17.80 13.77
CA PRO A 149 -11.09 18.97 14.61
C PRO A 149 -12.42 19.66 14.92
N ASP A 150 -13.41 19.64 14.04
CA ASP A 150 -14.70 20.27 14.34
C ASP A 150 -15.46 19.52 15.45
N ARG A 151 -15.40 18.18 15.44
CA ARG A 151 -16.10 17.30 16.40
C ARG A 151 -15.37 17.15 17.74
N PHE A 152 -14.08 17.41 17.75
CA PHE A 152 -13.29 17.36 18.98
C PHE A 152 -12.82 18.77 19.37
N THR A 153 -13.56 19.80 18.94
CA THR A 153 -13.30 21.14 19.46
C THR A 153 -13.63 21.17 20.94
N TRP A 154 -14.76 20.56 21.33
CA TRP A 154 -15.29 20.52 22.69
C TRP A 154 -15.66 19.09 23.05
N CYS A 155 -15.27 18.68 24.25
CA CYS A 155 -15.25 17.28 24.65
C CYS A 155 -15.75 17.18 26.09
N ILE A 156 -16.68 16.26 26.36
CA ILE A 156 -17.13 16.01 27.74
C ILE A 156 -16.04 15.22 28.46
N ARG A 157 -15.44 15.80 29.49
CA ARG A 157 -14.44 15.16 30.34
C ARG A 157 -15.06 14.36 31.45
N ASP A 158 -16.08 14.91 32.09
CA ASP A 158 -16.77 14.28 33.21
C ASP A 158 -18.27 14.60 33.18
N ARG A 159 -19.05 13.69 33.73
CA ARG A 159 -20.51 13.76 33.80
C ARG A 159 -20.94 13.19 35.15
N ARG A 160 -21.50 14.04 36.02
CA ARG A 160 -21.97 13.65 37.35
C ARG A 160 -23.40 14.09 37.61
N THR A 161 -24.19 13.23 38.27
CA THR A 161 -25.56 13.57 38.67
C THR A 161 -25.53 14.67 39.71
N LEU A 162 -26.43 15.66 39.60
CA LEU A 162 -26.60 16.63 40.69
C LEU A 162 -27.11 15.92 41.96
N PRO A 163 -26.76 16.40 43.17
CA PRO A 163 -27.21 15.81 44.41
C PRO A 163 -28.74 15.66 44.46
N GLY A 164 -29.23 14.43 44.62
CA GLY A 164 -30.67 14.13 44.69
C GLY A 164 -31.42 14.20 43.36
N ALA A 165 -30.74 14.38 42.22
CA ALA A 165 -31.34 14.44 40.90
C ALA A 165 -31.05 13.18 40.06
N SER A 166 -31.82 12.98 39.00
CA SER A 166 -31.63 11.93 37.99
C SER A 166 -31.46 12.54 36.60
N CYS A 167 -30.93 11.77 35.65
CA CYS A 167 -30.83 12.17 34.23
C CYS A 167 -32.17 12.75 33.74
N PRO A 168 -32.19 13.91 33.05
CA PRO A 168 -31.06 14.64 32.46
C PRO A 168 -30.44 15.74 33.36
N ALA A 169 -30.75 15.76 34.65
CA ALA A 169 -30.21 16.77 35.59
C ALA A 169 -28.76 16.44 35.99
N MET A 170 -27.85 16.73 35.07
CA MET A 170 -26.43 16.40 35.15
C MET A 170 -25.57 17.66 35.22
N GLN A 171 -24.39 17.53 35.82
CA GLN A 171 -23.29 18.48 35.71
C GLN A 171 -22.22 17.89 34.80
N TYR A 172 -21.70 18.73 33.90
CA TYR A 172 -20.72 18.36 32.90
C TYR A 172 -19.44 19.18 33.07
N ASP A 173 -18.30 18.52 33.02
CA ASP A 173 -17.00 19.18 32.89
C ASP A 173 -16.57 19.07 31.41
N ILE A 174 -16.39 20.21 30.75
CA ILE A 174 -16.09 20.29 29.31
C ILE A 174 -14.67 20.78 29.09
N ILE A 175 -13.97 20.18 28.13
CA ILE A 175 -12.59 20.52 27.76
C ILE A 175 -12.47 20.78 26.26
N LYS A 176 -11.42 21.49 25.85
CA LYS A 176 -11.08 21.67 24.43
C LYS A 176 -10.06 20.63 23.99
N ARG A 177 -10.25 20.07 22.80
CA ARG A 177 -9.31 19.08 22.20
C ARG A 177 -8.81 19.46 20.80
N ASN A 178 -8.97 20.73 20.49
CA ASN A 178 -8.32 21.41 19.38
C ASN A 178 -7.14 22.21 19.88
N TYR A 179 -6.01 22.08 19.19
CA TYR A 179 -4.78 22.80 19.50
C TYR A 179 -4.40 23.71 18.35
N ASP A 180 -4.01 24.94 18.69
CA ASP A 180 -3.44 25.86 17.73
C ASP A 180 -2.07 25.36 17.27
N PRO A 181 -1.84 25.13 15.97
CA PRO A 181 -0.57 24.60 15.47
C PRO A 181 0.61 25.57 15.55
N GLU A 182 0.37 26.86 15.82
CA GLU A 182 1.45 27.81 16.12
C GLU A 182 1.85 27.77 17.59
N THR A 183 0.87 27.88 18.49
CA THR A 183 1.12 28.06 19.93
C THR A 183 1.06 26.77 20.77
N GLY A 184 0.42 25.71 20.25
CA GLY A 184 0.11 24.49 20.99
C GLY A 184 -0.98 24.68 22.06
N LEU A 185 -1.61 25.84 22.14
CA LEU A 185 -2.64 26.12 23.14
C LEU A 185 -4.02 25.64 22.67
N PRO A 186 -4.90 25.21 23.59
CA PRO A 186 -6.24 24.83 23.23
C PRO A 186 -7.06 25.99 22.64
N THR A 187 -7.76 25.74 21.53
CA THR A 187 -8.49 26.76 20.76
C THR A 187 -9.87 26.25 20.35
N SER A 188 -10.77 27.18 20.03
CA SER A 188 -12.14 26.90 19.55
C SER A 188 -12.34 27.26 18.08
N TYR A 189 -11.27 27.60 17.38
CA TYR A 189 -11.32 27.95 15.97
C TYR A 189 -10.89 26.75 15.12
N VAL A 190 -11.57 26.52 13.98
CA VAL A 190 -11.15 25.53 12.97
C VAL A 190 -11.15 26.23 11.62
N ASN A 191 -9.96 26.36 11.03
CA ASN A 191 -9.62 27.17 9.86
C ASN A 191 -10.30 28.56 9.86
N GLY A 192 -10.31 29.23 11.01
CA GLY A 192 -10.89 30.57 11.20
C GLY A 192 -12.39 30.61 11.53
N SER A 193 -13.11 29.49 11.45
CA SER A 193 -14.49 29.38 11.94
C SER A 193 -14.49 29.18 13.46
N LEU A 194 -15.20 30.03 14.22
CA LEU A 194 -15.34 29.90 15.67
C LEU A 194 -16.44 28.89 16.00
N TYR A 195 -16.13 27.92 16.85
CA TYR A 195 -17.06 26.90 17.33
C TYR A 195 -17.41 27.06 18.82
N SER A 196 -18.67 26.83 19.11
CA SER A 196 -19.22 26.61 20.45
C SER A 196 -19.84 25.20 20.49
N TYR A 197 -20.54 24.85 21.57
CA TYR A 197 -21.16 23.53 21.72
C TYR A 197 -22.55 23.62 22.37
N ARG A 198 -23.31 22.54 22.21
CA ARG A 198 -24.50 22.24 23.01
C ARG A 198 -24.36 20.84 23.59
N ILE A 199 -24.79 20.66 24.83
CA ILE A 199 -24.82 19.32 25.42
C ILE A 199 -26.07 18.61 24.93
N PHE A 200 -25.85 17.44 24.35
CA PHE A 200 -26.90 16.50 24.00
C PHE A 200 -26.77 15.26 24.89
N GLU A 201 -27.87 14.84 25.49
CA GLU A 201 -27.89 13.68 26.38
C GLU A 201 -29.12 12.82 26.11
N ILE A 202 -28.90 11.51 25.96
CA ILE A 202 -29.94 10.49 25.86
C ILE A 202 -29.91 9.66 27.15
N CYS A 203 -30.92 9.85 28.00
CA CYS A 203 -31.07 9.17 29.29
C CYS A 203 -31.59 7.73 29.15
N THR A 204 -30.84 6.83 28.51
CA THR A 204 -31.23 5.42 28.34
C THR A 204 -30.08 4.46 28.66
N GLY A 205 -30.37 3.42 29.45
CA GLY A 205 -29.42 2.37 29.82
C GLY A 205 -28.47 2.76 30.96
N ASP A 206 -27.62 1.81 31.37
CA ASP A 206 -26.60 1.99 32.43
C ASP A 206 -25.49 2.98 32.00
N ASN A 207 -25.41 3.25 30.70
CA ASN A 207 -24.36 3.99 30.01
C ASN A 207 -25.00 4.99 29.02
N PRO A 208 -25.59 6.10 29.51
CA PRO A 208 -26.30 7.06 28.66
C PRO A 208 -25.33 7.80 27.73
N LEU A 209 -25.71 7.92 26.45
CA LEU A 209 -24.96 8.70 25.48
C LEU A 209 -25.08 10.19 25.83
N ALA A 210 -23.94 10.84 26.08
CA ALA A 210 -23.86 12.30 26.18
C ALA A 210 -22.70 12.83 25.35
N ASP A 211 -22.92 13.94 24.63
CA ASP A 211 -21.96 14.53 23.71
C ASP A 211 -22.00 16.07 23.76
N ALA A 212 -20.85 16.71 23.58
CA ALA A 212 -20.70 18.15 23.46
C ALA A 212 -20.76 18.55 21.98
N VAL A 213 -21.95 18.43 21.38
CA VAL A 213 -22.17 18.65 19.94
C VAL A 213 -21.75 20.06 19.53
N GLU A 214 -20.73 20.15 18.69
CA GLU A 214 -20.20 21.41 18.21
C GLU A 214 -21.09 22.10 17.19
N ILE A 215 -21.16 23.41 17.33
CA ILE A 215 -21.88 24.30 16.45
C ILE A 215 -21.02 25.52 16.12
N PRO A 216 -20.99 25.97 14.85
CA PRO A 216 -20.38 27.24 14.53
C PRO A 216 -21.12 28.37 15.23
N VAL A 217 -20.38 29.37 15.72
CA VAL A 217 -20.97 30.58 16.31
C VAL A 217 -21.59 31.45 15.22
N ASP A 218 -20.94 31.56 14.06
CA ASP A 218 -21.51 32.18 12.87
C ASP A 218 -22.28 31.13 12.05
N PRO A 219 -23.62 31.19 11.99
CA PRO A 219 -24.41 30.22 11.23
C PRO A 219 -24.18 30.29 9.71
N LEU A 220 -23.54 31.35 9.21
CA LEU A 220 -23.16 31.49 7.80
C LEU A 220 -21.72 31.03 7.54
N SER A 221 -20.95 30.72 8.58
CA SER A 221 -19.60 30.19 8.39
C SER A 221 -19.64 28.82 7.74
N PHE A 222 -18.59 28.53 6.96
CA PHE A 222 -18.41 27.19 6.44
C PHE A 222 -18.02 26.26 7.59
N ASN A 223 -18.77 25.18 7.75
CA ASN A 223 -18.47 24.11 8.69
C ASN A 223 -17.59 23.04 8.05
N PHE A 224 -16.90 22.26 8.87
CA PHE A 224 -16.15 21.07 8.44
C PHE A 224 -15.07 21.41 7.41
N THR A 225 -14.35 22.50 7.68
CA THR A 225 -13.42 23.12 6.74
C THR A 225 -12.16 22.30 6.56
N ALA A 226 -11.67 21.60 7.59
CA ALA A 226 -10.51 20.72 7.46
C ALA A 226 -10.87 19.46 6.66
N VAL A 227 -9.86 18.79 6.11
CA VAL A 227 -10.04 17.52 5.38
C VAL A 227 -10.21 16.36 6.36
N ALA A 228 -9.55 16.41 7.51
CA ALA A 228 -9.80 15.50 8.63
C ALA A 228 -11.25 15.58 9.15
N SER A 229 -11.97 16.65 8.84
CA SER A 229 -13.36 16.87 9.22
C SER A 229 -14.35 15.96 8.49
N GLN A 230 -15.41 15.58 9.21
CA GLN A 230 -16.69 15.11 8.65
C GLN A 230 -16.61 13.84 7.80
N LEU A 231 -16.40 12.71 8.47
CA LEU A 231 -16.44 11.39 7.86
C LEU A 231 -17.86 10.77 7.77
N THR A 232 -18.88 11.47 8.28
CA THR A 232 -20.17 10.85 8.68
C THR A 232 -21.44 11.63 8.30
N ARG A 233 -21.39 12.66 7.43
CA ARG A 233 -22.58 13.43 7.01
C ARG A 233 -22.62 13.65 5.49
N ARG A 234 -23.82 13.88 4.92
CA ARG A 234 -24.07 14.09 3.47
C ARG A 234 -23.11 15.14 2.87
N GLN A 235 -22.18 14.68 2.03
CA GLN A 235 -21.19 15.50 1.29
C GLN A 235 -21.53 15.60 -0.21
N GLU A 236 -22.82 15.55 -0.55
CA GLU A 236 -23.30 15.58 -1.93
C GLU A 236 -22.80 16.84 -2.66
N GLY A 237 -22.12 16.62 -3.79
CA GLY A 237 -21.50 17.63 -4.63
C GLY A 237 -20.31 18.37 -4.01
N ILE A 238 -19.89 18.04 -2.79
CA ILE A 238 -18.71 18.64 -2.16
C ILE A 238 -17.47 17.86 -2.60
N TYR A 239 -16.41 18.58 -2.99
CA TYR A 239 -15.11 17.98 -3.29
C TYR A 239 -13.96 18.82 -2.76
N ARG A 240 -12.85 18.15 -2.44
CA ARG A 240 -11.61 18.72 -1.88
C ARG A 240 -10.57 18.84 -2.98
N THR A 241 -9.83 19.95 -2.97
CA THR A 241 -8.73 20.21 -3.91
C THR A 241 -7.34 20.13 -3.27
N GLY A 242 -7.25 19.97 -1.95
CA GLY A 242 -6.00 19.94 -1.20
C GLY A 242 -6.24 19.81 0.31
N LEU A 243 -5.17 19.84 1.09
CA LEU A 243 -5.22 19.94 2.56
C LEU A 243 -5.39 21.40 3.00
N THR A 244 -6.02 21.61 4.16
CA THR A 244 -6.10 22.94 4.77
C THR A 244 -4.94 23.19 5.73
N ARG A 245 -4.85 24.43 6.20
CA ARG A 245 -3.90 24.86 7.22
C ARG A 245 -3.95 24.00 8.48
N ASP A 246 -5.14 23.62 8.91
CA ASP A 246 -5.36 22.77 10.08
C ASP A 246 -4.85 21.35 9.89
N ASP A 247 -5.13 20.75 8.72
CA ASP A 247 -4.65 19.40 8.40
C ASP A 247 -3.12 19.35 8.41
N VAL A 248 -2.46 20.25 7.67
CA VAL A 248 -0.99 20.29 7.65
C VAL A 248 -0.43 20.77 8.98
N GLY A 249 -1.15 21.60 9.74
CA GLY A 249 -0.77 21.99 11.10
C GLY A 249 -0.68 20.82 12.06
N GLY A 250 -1.67 19.91 12.01
CA GLY A 250 -1.65 18.67 12.77
C GLY A 250 -0.54 17.72 12.32
N LEU A 251 -0.40 17.51 11.01
CA LEU A 251 0.72 16.72 10.48
C LEU A 251 2.06 17.33 10.88
N ARG A 252 2.20 18.65 10.81
CA ARG A 252 3.40 19.38 11.21
C ARG A 252 3.71 19.14 12.67
N TYR A 253 2.76 19.31 13.58
CA TYR A 253 2.99 18.99 14.99
C TYR A 253 3.46 17.55 15.16
N MET A 254 2.77 16.60 14.52
CA MET A 254 2.97 15.18 14.70
C MET A 254 4.31 14.68 14.14
N ILE A 255 4.69 15.04 12.91
CA ILE A 255 5.85 14.45 12.22
C ILE A 255 7.03 15.39 12.02
N ARG A 256 7.02 16.61 12.57
CA ARG A 256 8.20 17.51 12.54
C ARG A 256 9.41 16.91 13.26
N THR A 257 10.61 17.18 12.75
CA THR A 257 11.90 16.74 13.33
C THR A 257 12.14 17.16 14.78
N ASN A 258 11.55 18.24 15.27
CA ASN A 258 11.65 18.63 16.69
C ASN A 258 10.59 17.98 17.59
N ASN A 259 9.64 17.21 17.06
CA ASN A 259 8.75 16.38 17.87
C ASN A 259 9.41 15.02 18.10
N ILE A 260 9.82 14.77 19.35
CA ILE A 260 10.63 13.63 19.74
C ILE A 260 9.84 12.74 20.69
N ASN A 261 9.53 11.52 20.28
CA ASN A 261 8.72 10.57 21.05
C ASN A 261 9.43 9.23 21.23
N PHE A 262 9.09 8.52 22.31
CA PHE A 262 9.49 7.12 22.47
C PHE A 262 8.61 6.24 21.61
N GLU A 263 9.23 5.46 20.73
CA GLU A 263 8.51 4.71 19.70
C GLU A 263 9.15 3.34 19.48
N ALA A 264 8.33 2.34 19.21
CA ALA A 264 8.78 1.11 18.55
C ALA A 264 8.75 1.30 17.04
N VAL A 265 9.68 0.67 16.32
CA VAL A 265 9.53 0.52 14.87
C VAL A 265 8.47 -0.50 14.51
N SER A 266 7.95 -0.41 13.30
CA SER A 266 6.96 -1.37 12.81
C SER A 266 7.49 -2.80 12.85
N SER A 267 6.60 -3.76 13.07
CA SER A 267 6.95 -5.19 13.18
C SER A 267 7.65 -5.77 11.94
N ASP A 268 7.46 -5.14 10.78
CA ASP A 268 8.07 -5.50 9.50
C ASP A 268 9.37 -4.73 9.18
N SER A 269 9.88 -3.96 10.15
CA SER A 269 11.13 -3.19 10.05
C SER A 269 12.20 -3.71 11.00
N VAL A 270 13.45 -3.75 10.53
CA VAL A 270 14.64 -4.06 11.32
C VAL A 270 15.61 -2.89 11.32
N LEU A 271 16.17 -2.57 12.49
CA LEU A 271 17.28 -1.63 12.61
C LEU A 271 18.56 -2.32 12.17
N LEU A 272 19.29 -1.71 11.25
CA LEU A 272 20.63 -2.12 10.86
C LEU A 272 21.63 -1.38 11.75
N GLN A 273 22.31 -2.10 12.64
CA GLN A 273 23.25 -1.51 13.59
C GLN A 273 24.64 -2.14 13.44
N THR A 274 25.66 -1.30 13.22
CA THR A 274 27.05 -1.76 13.28
C THR A 274 27.46 -1.99 14.72
N ASN A 275 27.91 -3.21 15.03
CA ASN A 275 28.44 -3.55 16.34
C ASN A 275 29.90 -3.13 16.45
N LEU A 276 30.13 -1.99 17.12
CA LEU A 276 31.47 -1.44 17.30
C LEU A 276 32.26 -2.13 18.44
N ASN A 277 31.61 -3.00 19.22
CA ASN A 277 32.25 -3.70 20.33
C ASN A 277 32.89 -5.03 19.89
N THR A 278 32.49 -5.55 18.73
CA THR A 278 33.02 -6.78 18.14
C THR A 278 33.78 -6.46 16.87
N VAL A 279 34.90 -7.15 16.70
CA VAL A 279 35.74 -7.07 15.49
C VAL A 279 35.97 -8.48 15.01
N GLU A 280 35.63 -8.74 13.75
CA GLU A 280 35.69 -10.07 13.14
C GLU A 280 36.51 -10.05 11.85
N LEU A 281 36.98 -11.23 11.45
CA LEU A 281 37.68 -11.42 10.19
C LEU A 281 36.72 -12.05 9.18
N LEU A 282 36.47 -11.32 8.09
CA LEU A 282 35.68 -11.79 6.96
C LEU A 282 36.61 -12.12 5.80
N THR A 283 36.77 -13.41 5.50
CA THR A 283 37.63 -13.88 4.40
C THR A 283 36.81 -14.14 3.14
N THR A 284 37.27 -13.65 2.00
CA THR A 284 36.60 -13.88 0.70
C THR A 284 37.01 -15.20 0.05
N SER A 285 36.09 -15.74 -0.76
CA SER A 285 36.21 -16.99 -1.52
C SER A 285 36.21 -16.73 -3.04
N ASP A 286 36.68 -17.71 -3.82
CA ASP A 286 36.86 -17.59 -5.27
C ASP A 286 35.51 -17.63 -6.02
N LEU A 287 35.14 -16.50 -6.63
CA LEU A 287 33.90 -16.37 -7.40
C LEU A 287 33.89 -17.26 -8.65
N GLY A 288 35.05 -17.52 -9.26
CA GLY A 288 35.14 -18.36 -10.45
C GLY A 288 34.75 -19.81 -10.17
N VAL A 289 35.13 -20.33 -8.99
CA VAL A 289 34.77 -21.69 -8.55
C VAL A 289 33.27 -21.80 -8.29
N LEU A 290 32.66 -20.82 -7.62
CA LEU A 290 31.21 -20.78 -7.39
C LEU A 290 30.43 -20.74 -8.71
N VAL A 291 30.86 -19.87 -9.66
CA VAL A 291 30.21 -19.76 -10.97
C VAL A 291 30.32 -21.06 -11.76
N ALA A 292 31.51 -21.68 -11.82
CA ALA A 292 31.70 -22.96 -12.53
C ALA A 292 30.83 -24.09 -11.94
N ALA A 293 30.77 -24.19 -10.61
CA ALA A 293 29.93 -25.18 -9.94
C ALA A 293 28.43 -24.90 -10.21
N SER A 294 28.01 -23.63 -10.18
CA SER A 294 26.61 -23.23 -10.36
C SER A 294 26.03 -23.56 -11.74
N GLN A 295 26.87 -23.71 -12.77
CA GLN A 295 26.40 -24.06 -14.10
C GLN A 295 26.07 -25.55 -14.26
N THR A 296 26.52 -26.41 -13.33
CA THR A 296 26.47 -27.88 -13.45
C THR A 296 25.72 -28.57 -12.32
N ASN A 297 25.50 -27.88 -11.19
CA ASN A 297 24.94 -28.48 -9.98
C ASN A 297 23.54 -27.92 -9.69
N SER A 298 22.66 -28.78 -9.18
CA SER A 298 21.36 -28.35 -8.67
C SER A 298 21.52 -27.50 -7.41
N ALA A 299 20.47 -26.77 -7.00
CA ALA A 299 20.50 -25.94 -5.79
C ALA A 299 20.96 -26.73 -4.55
N ALA A 300 20.45 -27.97 -4.36
CA ALA A 300 20.81 -28.82 -3.23
C ALA A 300 22.28 -29.29 -3.28
N ALA A 301 22.82 -29.56 -4.48
CA ALA A 301 24.22 -29.92 -4.64
C ALA A 301 25.14 -28.70 -4.38
N LEU A 302 24.71 -27.50 -4.79
CA LEU A 302 25.45 -26.26 -4.52
C LEU A 302 25.52 -25.92 -3.03
N THR A 303 24.41 -26.00 -2.31
CA THR A 303 24.42 -25.75 -0.86
C THR A 303 25.22 -26.81 -0.09
N GLY A 304 25.33 -28.03 -0.64
CA GLY A 304 26.23 -29.07 -0.14
C GLY A 304 27.71 -28.82 -0.41
N LEU A 305 28.05 -28.23 -1.57
CA LEU A 305 29.44 -27.90 -1.95
C LEU A 305 29.94 -26.61 -1.29
N PHE A 306 29.06 -25.65 -1.04
CA PHE A 306 29.35 -24.35 -0.43
C PHE A 306 28.49 -24.16 0.82
N PRO A 307 28.99 -24.56 2.01
CA PRO A 307 28.25 -24.42 3.25
C PRO A 307 27.83 -22.96 3.52
N GLY A 308 26.58 -22.77 3.92
CA GLY A 308 26.00 -21.44 4.18
C GLY A 308 25.53 -20.68 2.94
N LEU A 309 25.70 -21.22 1.73
CA LEU A 309 25.15 -20.63 0.50
C LEU A 309 23.62 -20.76 0.50
N GLU A 310 22.91 -19.66 0.19
CA GLU A 310 21.46 -19.65 0.05
C GLU A 310 21.05 -19.36 -1.38
N VAL A 311 20.30 -20.28 -1.99
CA VAL A 311 19.80 -20.16 -3.37
C VAL A 311 18.37 -19.64 -3.33
N ALA A 312 18.15 -18.44 -3.86
CA ALA A 312 16.84 -17.78 -3.90
C ALA A 312 15.92 -18.37 -4.98
N SER A 313 16.47 -18.67 -6.16
CA SER A 313 15.73 -19.34 -7.23
C SER A 313 16.65 -20.11 -8.16
N THR A 314 16.10 -21.08 -8.88
CA THR A 314 16.83 -21.91 -9.86
C THR A 314 15.98 -22.16 -11.10
N ILE A 315 16.56 -21.93 -12.27
CA ILE A 315 16.00 -22.30 -13.57
C ILE A 315 16.88 -23.39 -14.16
N THR A 316 16.28 -24.49 -14.63
CA THR A 316 17.00 -25.59 -15.29
C THR A 316 16.74 -25.54 -16.79
N TYR A 317 17.79 -25.71 -17.60
CA TYR A 317 17.70 -25.84 -19.05
C TYR A 317 18.62 -26.97 -19.55
N PHE A 318 18.40 -27.44 -20.78
CA PHE A 318 19.18 -28.54 -21.35
C PHE A 318 20.09 -28.02 -22.46
N THR A 319 21.31 -28.55 -22.52
CA THR A 319 22.25 -28.29 -23.62
C THR A 319 22.93 -29.59 -24.05
N ASN A 320 23.37 -29.62 -25.30
CA ASN A 320 24.16 -30.74 -25.82
C ASN A 320 25.63 -30.54 -25.43
N VAL A 321 26.18 -31.49 -24.68
CA VAL A 321 27.60 -31.55 -24.34
C VAL A 321 28.24 -32.65 -25.18
N VAL A 322 29.27 -32.30 -25.94
CA VAL A 322 30.03 -33.26 -26.74
C VAL A 322 31.14 -33.84 -25.87
N THR A 323 31.03 -35.12 -25.56
CA THR A 323 32.10 -35.88 -24.92
C THR A 323 32.99 -36.47 -25.99
N THR A 324 34.29 -36.11 -25.98
CA THR A 324 35.28 -36.65 -26.90
C THR A 324 35.92 -37.89 -26.27
N ASN A 325 35.62 -39.06 -26.81
CA ASN A 325 36.25 -40.32 -26.42
C ASN A 325 37.36 -40.65 -27.44
N LEU A 326 38.58 -40.78 -26.94
CA LEU A 326 39.76 -41.09 -27.74
C LEU A 326 39.99 -42.61 -27.65
N ASN A 327 39.78 -43.32 -28.76
CA ASN A 327 40.07 -44.75 -28.83
C ASN A 327 41.40 -44.97 -29.56
N ILE A 328 42.30 -45.73 -28.94
CA ILE A 328 43.65 -45.98 -29.47
C ILE A 328 43.71 -47.42 -29.93
N THR A 329 44.05 -47.62 -31.20
CA THR A 329 44.17 -48.97 -31.79
C THR A 329 45.52 -49.13 -32.47
N PHE A 330 46.13 -50.30 -32.29
CA PHE A 330 47.40 -50.65 -32.91
C PHE A 330 47.11 -51.43 -34.20
N VAL A 331 47.58 -50.92 -35.33
CA VAL A 331 47.34 -51.51 -36.66
C VAL A 331 48.64 -51.62 -37.45
N ASN A 332 48.80 -52.70 -38.22
CA ASN A 332 49.81 -52.81 -39.27
C ASN A 332 49.13 -52.68 -40.62
N TYR A 333 49.68 -51.89 -41.53
CA TYR A 333 49.16 -51.79 -42.89
C TYR A 333 49.42 -53.08 -43.67
N PRO A 334 48.58 -53.42 -44.66
CA PRO A 334 48.69 -54.70 -45.39
C PRO A 334 50.01 -54.91 -46.15
N TRP A 335 50.78 -53.85 -46.36
CA TRP A 335 52.07 -53.84 -47.06
C TRP A 335 53.26 -53.66 -46.12
N ASP A 336 53.04 -53.69 -44.80
CA ASP A 336 54.14 -53.57 -43.84
C ASP A 336 55.02 -54.83 -43.86
N PRO A 337 56.36 -54.68 -43.93
CA PRO A 337 57.28 -55.81 -43.88
C PRO A 337 57.09 -56.66 -42.60
N VAL A 338 57.33 -57.96 -42.70
CA VAL A 338 57.25 -58.86 -41.54
C VAL A 338 58.23 -58.41 -40.45
N GLY A 339 57.71 -58.17 -39.25
CA GLY A 339 58.49 -57.64 -38.11
C GLY A 339 58.31 -56.13 -37.84
N THR A 340 57.51 -55.43 -38.64
CA THR A 340 57.23 -54.00 -38.41
C THR A 340 56.37 -53.78 -37.16
N PRO A 341 56.76 -52.88 -36.23
CA PRO A 341 55.97 -52.53 -35.06
C PRO A 341 54.64 -51.87 -35.44
N ALA A 342 53.58 -52.17 -34.68
CA ALA A 342 52.24 -51.64 -34.95
C ALA A 342 52.14 -50.12 -34.90
N HIS A 343 51.57 -49.54 -35.96
CA HIS A 343 51.22 -48.12 -36.02
C HIS A 343 50.06 -47.81 -35.06
N VAL A 344 50.16 -46.67 -34.39
CA VAL A 344 49.11 -46.19 -33.48
C VAL A 344 48.11 -45.36 -34.27
N LEU A 345 46.89 -45.87 -34.41
CA LEU A 345 45.76 -45.14 -34.98
C LEU A 345 44.88 -44.59 -33.85
N LEU A 346 44.80 -43.26 -33.79
CA LEU A 346 43.93 -42.55 -32.87
C LEU A 346 42.59 -42.27 -33.55
N THR A 347 41.52 -42.88 -33.04
CA THR A 347 40.15 -42.60 -33.48
C THR A 347 39.47 -41.74 -32.43
N THR A 348 39.18 -40.49 -32.76
CA THR A 348 38.35 -39.59 -31.94
C THR A 348 36.88 -39.83 -32.25
N THR A 349 36.13 -40.28 -31.24
CA THR A 349 34.67 -40.39 -31.32
C THR A 349 34.02 -39.28 -30.52
N PHE A 350 33.14 -38.52 -31.16
CA PHE A 350 32.38 -37.46 -30.52
C PHE A 350 31.01 -38.01 -30.16
N THR A 351 30.71 -38.11 -28.87
CA THR A 351 29.37 -38.51 -28.40
C THR A 351 28.66 -37.28 -27.86
N THR A 352 27.55 -36.90 -28.48
CA THR A 352 26.73 -35.78 -28.01
C THR A 352 25.74 -36.28 -26.97
N ASN A 353 25.91 -35.83 -25.72
CA ASN A 353 25.03 -36.16 -24.61
C ASN A 353 24.21 -34.94 -24.20
N VAL A 354 22.94 -35.13 -23.84
CA VAL A 354 22.13 -34.05 -23.26
C VAL A 354 22.55 -33.86 -21.80
N ALA A 355 22.93 -32.65 -21.42
CA ALA A 355 23.27 -32.29 -20.05
C ALA A 355 22.34 -31.19 -19.54
N SER A 356 21.91 -31.32 -18.28
CA SER A 356 21.21 -30.25 -17.56
C SER A 356 22.20 -29.15 -17.16
N ARG A 357 21.77 -27.91 -17.35
CA ARG A 357 22.45 -26.69 -16.91
C ARG A 357 21.49 -25.86 -16.05
N PHE A 358 22.06 -25.05 -15.19
CA PHE A 358 21.29 -24.27 -14.23
C PHE A 358 21.62 -22.78 -14.31
N ILE A 359 20.62 -21.96 -14.02
CA ILE A 359 20.75 -20.52 -13.76
C ILE A 359 20.21 -20.30 -12.35
N HIS A 360 21.03 -19.74 -11.47
CA HIS A 360 20.66 -19.50 -10.08
C HIS A 360 20.60 -18.01 -9.78
N SER A 361 19.71 -17.64 -8.86
CA SER A 361 19.84 -16.40 -8.08
C SER A 361 20.18 -16.77 -6.65
N PHE A 362 21.12 -16.06 -6.04
CA PHE A 362 21.58 -16.30 -4.67
C PHE A 362 21.04 -15.22 -3.73
N ALA A 363 20.62 -15.61 -2.54
CA ALA A 363 20.07 -14.69 -1.54
C ALA A 363 21.16 -13.95 -0.75
N ASN A 364 22.36 -14.54 -0.65
CA ASN A 364 23.36 -14.11 0.30
C ASN A 364 24.80 -14.00 -0.22
N VAL A 365 25.02 -14.04 -1.53
CA VAL A 365 26.34 -13.90 -2.15
C VAL A 365 26.62 -12.42 -2.44
N ILE A 366 27.71 -11.89 -1.88
CA ILE A 366 28.17 -10.53 -2.14
C ILE A 366 29.50 -10.56 -2.89
N THR A 367 29.54 -9.99 -4.10
CA THR A 367 30.76 -9.84 -4.89
C THR A 367 31.42 -8.50 -4.62
N ASN A 368 32.68 -8.50 -4.22
CA ASN A 368 33.41 -7.27 -3.92
C ASN A 368 34.16 -6.73 -5.14
N THR A 369 34.93 -7.58 -5.82
CA THR A 369 35.50 -7.30 -7.15
C THR A 369 35.16 -8.41 -8.12
N HIS A 370 34.71 -8.04 -9.32
CA HIS A 370 34.43 -8.99 -10.40
C HIS A 370 35.03 -8.50 -11.73
N PHE A 371 35.50 -9.45 -12.53
CA PHE A 371 36.06 -9.23 -13.85
C PHE A 371 35.44 -10.24 -14.82
N THR A 372 35.22 -9.81 -16.07
CA THR A 372 34.66 -10.64 -17.15
C THR A 372 35.74 -11.35 -17.97
N ASN A 373 37.01 -11.07 -17.68
CA ASN A 373 38.17 -11.71 -18.28
C ASN A 373 39.21 -11.99 -17.21
N PHE A 374 39.95 -13.09 -17.35
CA PHE A 374 41.09 -13.41 -16.48
C PHE A 374 42.25 -14.00 -17.28
N SER A 375 43.45 -13.94 -16.69
CA SER A 375 44.66 -14.52 -17.28
C SER A 375 44.74 -16.01 -16.92
N LEU A 376 44.68 -16.87 -17.93
CA LEU A 376 44.94 -18.29 -17.83
C LEU A 376 46.38 -18.56 -18.21
N THR A 377 47.14 -19.22 -17.35
CA THR A 377 48.51 -19.66 -17.67
C THR A 377 48.52 -21.16 -17.84
N VAL A 378 48.80 -21.64 -19.05
CA VAL A 378 49.00 -23.08 -19.30
C VAL A 378 50.48 -23.39 -19.13
N ALA A 379 50.80 -24.22 -18.14
CA ALA A 379 52.13 -24.73 -17.92
C ALA A 379 52.22 -26.15 -18.50
N THR A 380 52.94 -26.29 -19.62
CA THR A 380 53.24 -27.57 -20.23
C THR A 380 54.61 -28.01 -19.75
N THR A 381 54.67 -29.12 -19.03
CA THR A 381 55.93 -29.70 -18.59
C THR A 381 56.22 -30.95 -19.40
N ASN A 382 57.34 -30.92 -20.11
CA ASN A 382 57.87 -32.05 -20.84
C ASN A 382 58.93 -32.72 -19.97
N VAL A 383 58.72 -33.98 -19.65
CA VAL A 383 59.67 -34.85 -18.96
C VAL A 383 60.30 -35.75 -20.01
N VAL A 384 61.57 -35.54 -20.32
CA VAL A 384 62.29 -36.35 -21.31
C VAL A 384 63.41 -37.10 -20.59
N LEU A 385 63.58 -38.38 -20.93
CA LEU A 385 64.75 -39.16 -20.55
C LEU A 385 65.93 -38.68 -21.41
N SER A 386 67.06 -38.39 -20.78
CA SER A 386 68.22 -37.87 -21.52
C SER A 386 68.65 -38.88 -22.60
N PRO A 387 68.70 -38.51 -23.89
CA PRO A 387 69.04 -39.44 -24.95
C PRO A 387 70.46 -39.97 -24.74
N TYR A 388 70.62 -41.30 -24.85
CA TYR A 388 71.88 -42.05 -24.65
C TYR A 388 72.39 -42.18 -23.20
N ALA A 389 71.53 -42.00 -22.19
CA ALA A 389 71.92 -42.25 -20.80
C ALA A 389 72.22 -43.75 -20.54
N PRO A 390 73.29 -44.10 -19.80
CA PRO A 390 73.58 -45.49 -19.43
C PRO A 390 72.43 -46.14 -18.66
N VAL A 391 72.21 -47.44 -18.85
CA VAL A 391 71.15 -48.19 -18.16
C VAL A 391 71.31 -48.03 -16.64
N GLY A 392 70.34 -47.36 -15.99
CA GLY A 392 70.37 -47.02 -14.57
C GLY A 392 70.62 -45.53 -14.22
N SER A 393 70.86 -44.66 -15.21
CA SER A 393 71.03 -43.21 -15.01
C SER A 393 69.68 -42.47 -15.01
N GLY A 394 69.09 -42.27 -13.84
CA GLY A 394 67.79 -41.61 -13.65
C GLY A 394 67.78 -40.08 -13.74
N VAL A 395 68.43 -39.47 -14.74
CA VAL A 395 68.36 -38.00 -14.91
C VAL A 395 67.17 -37.64 -15.81
N LEU A 396 66.08 -37.25 -15.17
CA LEU A 396 64.89 -36.68 -15.80
C LEU A 396 65.17 -35.22 -16.18
N GLN A 397 65.02 -34.85 -17.46
CA GLN A 397 65.01 -33.45 -17.86
C GLN A 397 63.57 -32.96 -17.92
N THR A 398 63.22 -31.99 -17.08
CA THR A 398 61.91 -31.34 -17.07
C THR A 398 62.00 -29.96 -17.74
N ASN A 399 61.40 -29.80 -18.91
CA ASN A 399 61.25 -28.51 -19.58
C ASN A 399 59.82 -28.00 -19.37
N VAL A 400 59.68 -26.93 -18.57
CA VAL A 400 58.39 -26.27 -18.35
C VAL A 400 58.28 -25.09 -19.31
N THR A 401 57.27 -25.10 -20.19
CA THR A 401 56.89 -23.97 -21.03
C THR A 401 55.57 -23.39 -20.53
N GLN A 402 55.54 -22.10 -20.24
CA GLN A 402 54.34 -21.40 -19.80
C GLN A 402 53.81 -20.51 -20.92
N THR A 403 52.51 -20.54 -21.17
CA THR A 403 51.82 -19.63 -22.09
C THR A 403 50.64 -19.00 -21.36
N THR A 404 50.65 -17.68 -21.23
CA THR A 404 49.57 -16.92 -20.59
C THR A 404 48.67 -16.30 -21.66
N THR A 405 47.37 -16.58 -21.59
CA THR A 405 46.34 -16.01 -22.47
C THR A 405 45.22 -15.36 -21.65
N VAL A 406 44.69 -14.25 -22.13
CA VAL A 406 43.49 -13.63 -21.54
C VAL A 406 42.27 -14.36 -22.09
N THR A 407 41.47 -14.94 -21.20
CA THR A 407 40.30 -15.75 -21.56
C THR A 407 39.03 -15.10 -20.99
N PRO A 408 37.91 -15.08 -21.75
CA PRO A 408 36.61 -14.66 -21.23
C PRO A 408 36.13 -15.60 -20.10
N GLY A 409 35.73 -15.03 -18.98
CA GLY A 409 35.22 -15.78 -17.83
C GLY A 409 35.10 -14.93 -16.57
N VAL A 410 34.29 -15.39 -15.61
CA VAL A 410 34.08 -14.68 -14.36
C VAL A 410 35.22 -14.97 -13.39
N SER A 411 35.91 -13.93 -12.95
CA SER A 411 36.92 -13.99 -11.89
C SER A 411 36.65 -12.89 -10.88
N GLY A 412 37.00 -13.13 -9.61
CA GLY A 412 36.71 -12.18 -8.54
C GLY A 412 36.62 -12.85 -7.18
N ASP A 413 36.21 -12.06 -6.20
CA ASP A 413 36.03 -12.48 -4.82
C ASP A 413 34.60 -12.27 -4.33
N TYR A 414 34.11 -13.24 -3.56
CA TYR A 414 32.82 -13.15 -2.90
C TYR A 414 32.90 -13.50 -1.43
N TYR A 415 31.92 -13.05 -0.65
CA TYR A 415 31.67 -13.55 0.70
C TYR A 415 30.17 -13.79 0.88
N LEU A 416 29.82 -14.56 1.91
CA LEU A 416 28.43 -14.86 2.25
C LEU A 416 27.99 -13.98 3.42
N LEU A 417 26.77 -13.46 3.35
CA LEU A 417 26.08 -12.83 4.49
C LEU A 417 25.09 -13.83 5.07
N LEU A 418 25.31 -14.31 6.29
CA LEU A 418 24.42 -15.34 6.83
C LEU A 418 23.04 -14.77 7.21
N ALA A 419 22.05 -15.66 7.34
CA ALA A 419 20.69 -15.26 7.71
C ALA A 419 20.69 -14.47 9.03
N GLY A 420 20.19 -13.24 8.98
CA GLY A 420 20.16 -12.32 10.13
C GLY A 420 21.28 -11.28 10.13
N GLU A 421 22.28 -11.39 9.27
CA GLU A 421 23.37 -10.41 9.15
C GLU A 421 23.02 -9.30 8.15
N CYS A 422 23.45 -8.08 8.43
CA CYS A 422 23.48 -7.01 7.44
C CYS A 422 24.91 -6.76 6.94
N THR A 423 25.06 -5.91 5.92
CA THR A 423 26.38 -5.63 5.32
C THR A 423 27.31 -5.07 6.40
N PRO A 424 28.42 -5.76 6.71
CA PRO A 424 29.31 -5.35 7.79
C PRO A 424 30.13 -4.12 7.39
N ARG A 425 30.56 -3.35 8.38
CA ARG A 425 31.41 -2.17 8.15
C ARG A 425 32.87 -2.62 8.04
N ILE A 426 33.46 -2.46 6.87
CA ILE A 426 34.89 -2.73 6.66
C ILE A 426 35.72 -1.66 7.38
N VAL A 427 36.54 -2.10 8.34
CA VAL A 427 37.45 -1.24 9.11
C VAL A 427 38.79 -1.14 8.40
N SER A 428 39.33 -2.28 7.97
CA SER A 428 40.57 -2.34 7.20
C SER A 428 40.58 -3.56 6.29
N THR A 429 41.33 -3.46 5.20
CA THR A 429 41.61 -4.59 4.31
C THR A 429 42.97 -5.16 4.66
N GLN A 430 43.00 -6.43 5.05
CA GLN A 430 44.23 -7.19 5.23
C GLN A 430 44.43 -8.06 3.98
N LEU A 431 45.52 -7.82 3.26
CA LEU A 431 45.92 -8.64 2.12
C LEU A 431 46.73 -9.83 2.65
N VAL A 432 46.25 -11.06 2.43
CA VAL A 432 47.02 -12.26 2.80
C VAL A 432 46.87 -13.33 1.72
N SER A 433 47.99 -13.62 1.06
CA SER A 433 48.25 -14.73 0.12
C SER A 433 47.64 -14.66 -1.28
N LEU A 434 48.45 -14.98 -2.28
CA LEU A 434 48.03 -15.19 -3.67
C LEU A 434 47.77 -16.69 -3.82
N VAL A 435 46.51 -17.11 -3.86
CA VAL A 435 46.18 -18.52 -4.05
C VAL A 435 46.13 -18.80 -5.54
N THR A 436 46.93 -19.76 -6.00
CA THR A 436 46.86 -20.27 -7.37
C THR A 436 45.97 -21.51 -7.37
N SER A 437 44.87 -21.47 -8.12
CA SER A 437 44.00 -22.63 -8.31
C SER A 437 44.42 -23.35 -9.59
N SER A 438 44.78 -24.64 -9.46
CA SER A 438 45.16 -25.46 -10.60
C SER A 438 44.07 -26.48 -10.91
N SER A 439 43.63 -26.55 -12.16
CA SER A 439 42.83 -27.67 -12.65
C SER A 439 43.74 -28.56 -13.50
N LEU A 440 43.85 -29.83 -13.12
CA LEU A 440 44.74 -30.76 -13.82
C LEU A 440 43.97 -31.33 -15.02
N ASN A 441 44.22 -30.80 -16.21
CA ASN A 441 43.60 -31.27 -17.44
C ASN A 441 44.56 -32.20 -18.18
N SER A 442 44.28 -33.50 -18.06
CA SER A 442 44.85 -34.63 -18.81
C SER A 442 46.19 -35.22 -18.36
N PHE A 443 46.21 -36.55 -18.23
CA PHE A 443 47.40 -37.38 -18.31
C PHE A 443 47.56 -37.86 -19.76
N GLY A 444 48.71 -37.65 -20.37
CA GLY A 444 49.07 -38.35 -21.60
C GLY A 444 49.53 -39.76 -21.27
N THR A 445 48.67 -40.77 -21.43
CA THR A 445 49.11 -42.18 -21.38
C THR A 445 49.77 -42.57 -22.70
N ASN A 446 51.08 -42.82 -22.62
CA ASN A 446 51.96 -43.55 -23.55
C ASN A 446 52.03 -43.07 -25.02
N PRO A 447 53.01 -42.22 -25.37
CA PRO A 447 53.71 -42.34 -26.63
C PRO A 447 54.85 -43.38 -26.49
N ALA A 448 55.00 -44.26 -27.48
CA ALA A 448 56.22 -45.04 -27.64
C ALA A 448 57.38 -44.10 -27.99
N GLY A 449 58.13 -43.64 -26.99
CA GLY A 449 59.29 -42.76 -27.13
C GLY A 449 59.76 -42.18 -25.77
N ASP A 450 61.00 -41.68 -25.72
CA ASP A 450 61.73 -41.26 -24.50
C ASP A 450 61.17 -40.01 -23.77
N GLY A 451 59.93 -39.57 -24.01
CA GLY A 451 59.36 -38.35 -23.42
C GLY A 451 57.89 -38.44 -23.02
N GLN A 452 57.57 -37.95 -21.82
CA GLN A 452 56.21 -37.73 -21.32
C GLN A 452 55.90 -36.24 -21.25
N THR A 453 54.76 -35.81 -21.81
CA THR A 453 54.30 -34.41 -21.71
C THR A 453 53.05 -34.35 -20.85
N PHE A 454 53.06 -33.48 -19.85
CA PHE A 454 51.86 -33.12 -19.10
C PHE A 454 51.55 -31.64 -19.27
N SER A 455 50.26 -31.33 -19.47
CA SER A 455 49.77 -29.96 -19.57
C SER A 455 48.90 -29.67 -18.36
N GLN A 456 49.27 -28.66 -17.59
CA GLN A 456 48.47 -28.17 -16.47
C GLN A 456 47.90 -26.80 -16.82
N SER A 457 46.58 -26.65 -16.71
CA SER A 457 45.92 -25.36 -16.81
C SER A 457 45.94 -24.71 -15.42
N LEU A 458 46.83 -23.74 -15.22
CA LEU A 458 46.91 -22.95 -13.99
C LEU A 458 46.06 -21.70 -14.16
N VAL A 459 44.97 -21.59 -13.40
CA VAL A 459 44.24 -20.33 -13.29
C VAL A 459 45.05 -19.44 -12.37
N THR A 460 45.68 -18.41 -12.93
CA THR A 460 46.56 -17.55 -12.15
C THR A 460 45.74 -16.52 -11.38
N TYR A 461 45.99 -16.53 -10.06
CA TYR A 461 45.59 -15.62 -8.99
C TYR A 461 44.09 -15.46 -8.68
N PHE A 462 43.70 -16.08 -7.56
CA PHE A 462 42.68 -15.55 -6.68
C PHE A 462 43.39 -14.85 -5.51
N THR A 463 43.09 -13.58 -5.27
CA THR A 463 43.54 -12.88 -4.06
C THR A 463 42.44 -12.99 -3.02
N ASN A 464 42.59 -13.89 -2.05
CA ASN A 464 41.70 -13.90 -0.90
C ASN A 464 41.95 -12.63 -0.07
N ARG A 465 40.92 -11.79 0.05
CA ARG A 465 40.97 -10.63 0.93
C ARG A 465 40.45 -11.05 2.28
N THR A 466 41.13 -10.65 3.34
CA THR A 466 40.57 -10.74 4.69
C THR A 466 40.23 -9.34 5.15
N PHE A 467 38.96 -9.07 5.38
CA PHE A 467 38.51 -7.80 5.94
C PHE A 467 38.46 -7.90 7.44
N VAL A 468 39.01 -6.90 8.12
CA VAL A 468 38.66 -6.65 9.52
C VAL A 468 37.36 -5.87 9.48
N VAL A 469 36.30 -6.45 10.00
CA VAL A 469 34.96 -5.87 9.94
C VAL A 469 34.38 -5.67 11.34
N ASN A 470 33.55 -4.65 11.47
CA ASN A 470 32.53 -4.62 12.52
C ASN A 470 31.27 -5.27 11.95
N PRO A 471 30.76 -6.35 12.56
CA PRO A 471 29.55 -7.00 12.07
C PRO A 471 28.36 -6.05 12.18
N CYS A 472 27.33 -6.35 11.41
CA CYS A 472 26.11 -5.57 11.36
C CYS A 472 24.95 -6.44 11.85
N ASP A 473 24.34 -6.02 12.94
CA ASP A 473 23.22 -6.68 13.59
C ASP A 473 21.89 -6.16 13.03
N ARG A 474 20.94 -7.07 12.79
CA ARG A 474 19.55 -6.74 12.46
C ARG A 474 18.69 -6.83 13.70
N LEU A 475 18.29 -5.70 14.26
CA LEU A 475 17.52 -5.64 15.51
C LEU A 475 16.03 -5.40 15.21
N THR A 476 15.17 -6.34 15.60
CA THR A 476 13.71 -6.25 15.49
C THR A 476 13.09 -5.54 16.70
N GLY A 477 11.95 -4.87 16.52
CA GLY A 477 11.16 -4.34 17.65
C GLY A 477 11.88 -3.29 18.50
N THR A 478 12.86 -2.58 17.92
CA THR A 478 13.67 -1.63 18.67
C THR A 478 12.86 -0.43 19.14
N VAL A 479 12.85 -0.23 20.44
CA VAL A 479 12.29 0.96 21.09
C VAL A 479 13.39 2.00 21.25
N GLY A 480 13.07 3.25 20.93
CA GLY A 480 13.98 4.37 21.18
C GLY A 480 13.30 5.71 21.09
N LEU A 481 13.96 6.73 21.64
CA LEU A 481 13.56 8.12 21.51
C LEU A 481 13.92 8.61 20.10
N ARG A 482 12.93 9.01 19.28
CA ARG A 482 13.14 9.36 17.87
C ARG A 482 12.46 10.66 17.47
N GLN A 483 13.11 11.39 16.58
CA GLN A 483 12.57 12.57 15.93
C GLN A 483 11.49 12.19 14.91
N GLY A 484 10.58 13.12 14.62
CA GLY A 484 9.65 13.01 13.49
C GLY A 484 10.37 12.99 12.14
N MET A 485 9.71 12.42 11.13
CA MET A 485 10.31 12.13 9.82
C MET A 485 10.08 13.21 8.74
N ASP A 486 9.46 14.33 9.09
CA ASP A 486 9.12 15.49 8.25
C ASP A 486 8.20 15.26 7.04
N LYS A 487 8.14 14.06 6.45
CA LYS A 487 7.33 13.82 5.25
C LYS A 487 6.89 12.38 5.09
N PHE A 488 5.65 12.22 4.63
CA PHE A 488 5.10 10.98 4.09
C PHE A 488 5.35 10.85 2.59
N THR A 489 5.65 9.64 2.13
CA THR A 489 5.68 9.29 0.71
C THR A 489 4.90 8.01 0.48
N PHE A 490 3.77 8.12 -0.19
CA PHE A 490 2.95 7.00 -0.63
C PHE A 490 3.38 6.52 -2.01
N VAL A 491 3.48 5.20 -2.17
CA VAL A 491 3.87 4.56 -3.44
C VAL A 491 2.85 3.49 -3.81
N ARG A 492 2.32 3.58 -5.03
CA ARG A 492 1.37 2.59 -5.56
C ARG A 492 2.09 1.29 -5.88
N GLN A 493 1.51 0.15 -5.52
CA GLN A 493 2.06 -1.17 -5.81
C GLN A 493 1.04 -2.08 -6.48
N ASN A 494 1.54 -3.06 -7.23
CA ASN A 494 0.70 -4.10 -7.82
C ASN A 494 0.36 -5.14 -6.75
N TYR A 495 -0.92 -5.43 -6.59
CA TYR A 495 -1.45 -6.30 -5.55
C TYR A 495 -2.19 -7.49 -6.16
N ASP A 496 -1.92 -8.67 -5.62
CA ASP A 496 -2.62 -9.90 -5.96
C ASP A 496 -3.72 -10.14 -4.92
N SER A 497 -4.95 -9.81 -5.29
CA SER A 497 -6.12 -9.97 -4.42
C SER A 497 -6.45 -11.43 -4.11
N LEU A 498 -6.03 -12.40 -4.94
CA LEU A 498 -6.27 -13.82 -4.68
C LEU A 498 -5.35 -14.35 -3.58
N LEU A 499 -4.10 -13.86 -3.54
CA LEU A 499 -3.10 -14.27 -2.56
C LEU A 499 -2.99 -13.33 -1.35
N GLY A 500 -3.70 -12.20 -1.38
CA GLY A 500 -3.69 -11.22 -0.29
C GLY A 500 -2.35 -10.51 -0.09
N ARG A 501 -1.51 -10.43 -1.14
CA ARG A 501 -0.11 -9.96 -1.05
C ARG A 501 0.37 -9.27 -2.34
N PHE A 502 1.53 -8.64 -2.30
CA PHE A 502 2.20 -8.16 -3.51
C PHE A 502 2.75 -9.32 -4.35
N PHE A 503 2.85 -9.13 -5.67
CA PHE A 503 3.46 -10.10 -6.58
C PHE A 503 4.92 -10.42 -6.23
N GLN A 504 5.64 -9.42 -5.68
CA GLN A 504 6.99 -9.56 -5.15
C GLN A 504 7.09 -8.75 -3.84
N PRO A 505 7.79 -9.27 -2.81
CA PRO A 505 8.10 -8.48 -1.62
C PRO A 505 8.92 -7.24 -1.98
N ILE A 506 8.65 -6.14 -1.30
CA ILE A 506 9.33 -4.86 -1.52
C ILE A 506 10.22 -4.57 -0.32
N THR A 507 11.49 -4.30 -0.56
CA THR A 507 12.42 -3.92 0.50
C THR A 507 12.67 -2.42 0.44
N ASN A 508 12.24 -1.69 1.47
CA ASN A 508 12.46 -0.26 1.63
C ASN A 508 13.56 -0.03 2.66
N ARG A 509 14.53 0.82 2.34
CA ARG A 509 15.52 1.32 3.31
C ARG A 509 15.26 2.79 3.60
N TYR A 510 15.22 3.14 4.88
CA TYR A 510 15.02 4.52 5.31
C TYR A 510 15.80 4.82 6.58
N THR A 511 16.03 6.09 6.86
CA THR A 511 16.77 6.56 8.04
C THR A 511 15.86 7.34 8.96
N LEU A 512 15.95 7.09 10.27
CA LEU A 512 15.37 7.92 11.31
C LEU A 512 16.48 8.48 12.19
N VAL A 513 16.21 9.61 12.86
CA VAL A 513 17.15 10.18 13.83
C VAL A 513 16.70 9.78 15.24
N GLY A 514 17.49 8.91 15.87
CA GLY A 514 17.32 8.54 17.27
C GLY A 514 18.14 9.43 18.20
N ILE A 515 17.74 9.52 19.46
CA ILE A 515 18.50 10.19 20.53
C ILE A 515 19.07 9.13 21.46
N THR A 516 20.40 9.04 21.55
CA THR A 516 21.11 8.13 22.45
C THR A 516 22.20 8.90 23.18
N ASN A 517 22.28 8.76 24.50
CA ASN A 517 23.26 9.49 25.34
C ASN A 517 23.26 11.01 25.09
N SER A 518 22.07 11.60 24.96
CA SER A 518 21.86 13.04 24.67
C SER A 518 22.45 13.53 23.34
N ALA A 519 22.78 12.62 22.42
CA ALA A 519 23.26 12.94 21.07
C ALA A 519 22.30 12.38 20.01
N THR A 520 22.17 13.10 18.90
CA THR A 520 21.44 12.64 17.71
C THR A 520 22.27 11.59 16.97
N VAL A 521 21.65 10.46 16.63
CA VAL A 521 22.27 9.37 15.89
C VAL A 521 21.35 8.96 14.74
N SER A 522 21.90 8.96 13.53
CA SER A 522 21.19 8.45 12.36
C SER A 522 21.13 6.93 12.41
N GLN A 523 19.92 6.38 12.40
CA GLN A 523 19.62 4.96 12.45
C GLN A 523 19.03 4.53 11.10
N THR A 524 19.61 3.49 10.48
CA THR A 524 19.13 2.97 9.19
C THR A 524 18.25 1.75 9.42
N PHE A 525 17.04 1.77 8.87
CA PHE A 525 16.08 0.68 8.93
C PHE A 525 15.94 0.04 7.56
N GLU A 526 15.74 -1.27 7.57
CA GLU A 526 15.32 -2.05 6.41
C GLU A 526 13.95 -2.65 6.71
N ARG A 527 13.00 -2.45 5.80
CA ARG A 527 11.61 -2.88 5.95
C ARG A 527 11.21 -3.74 4.77
N VAL A 528 10.75 -4.97 5.04
CA VAL A 528 10.34 -5.92 4.00
C VAL A 528 8.81 -6.01 4.00
N VAL A 529 8.21 -5.45 2.96
CA VAL A 529 6.76 -5.29 2.84
C VAL A 529 6.21 -6.35 1.88
N THR A 530 5.29 -7.18 2.37
CA THR A 530 4.66 -8.25 1.59
C THR A 530 3.20 -7.98 1.22
N ARG A 531 2.57 -6.97 1.85
CA ARG A 531 1.19 -6.52 1.65
C ARG A 531 1.14 -4.99 1.69
N PRO A 532 0.14 -4.32 1.12
CA PRO A 532 0.06 -2.86 1.20
C PRO A 532 -0.13 -2.36 2.63
N ASP A 533 0.34 -1.15 2.90
CA ASP A 533 0.08 -0.42 4.13
C ASP A 533 -1.34 0.12 4.14
N PHE A 534 -1.81 0.55 2.96
CA PHE A 534 -3.18 0.99 2.69
C PHE A 534 -3.78 0.17 1.55
N LEU A 535 -4.81 -0.63 1.84
CA LEU A 535 -5.60 -1.33 0.83
C LEU A 535 -6.94 -0.63 0.63
N PHE A 536 -7.25 -0.24 -0.60
CA PHE A 536 -8.59 0.26 -0.95
C PHE A 536 -9.42 -0.87 -1.57
N SER A 537 -10.60 -1.10 -1.02
CA SER A 537 -11.52 -2.17 -1.44
C SER A 537 -12.93 -1.63 -1.67
N ALA A 538 -13.83 -2.46 -2.21
CA ALA A 538 -15.25 -2.16 -2.29
C ALA A 538 -16.11 -3.35 -1.86
N GLU A 539 -17.16 -3.11 -1.08
CA GLU A 539 -18.04 -4.18 -0.59
C GLU A 539 -19.51 -3.74 -0.56
N GLU A 540 -20.43 -4.69 -0.74
CA GLU A 540 -21.85 -4.53 -0.42
C GLU A 540 -22.04 -4.74 1.09
N ARG A 541 -22.14 -3.67 1.87
CA ARG A 541 -22.58 -3.78 3.27
C ARG A 541 -23.96 -3.14 3.43
N MET A 542 -24.91 -3.94 3.89
CA MET A 542 -26.21 -3.50 4.38
C MET A 542 -26.39 -4.11 5.77
N LEU A 543 -26.08 -3.36 6.84
CA LEU A 543 -26.27 -3.90 8.20
C LEU A 543 -27.78 -3.98 8.55
N PRO A 544 -28.28 -5.11 9.09
CA PRO A 544 -29.72 -5.36 9.30
C PRO A 544 -30.43 -4.58 10.41
N ASP A 545 -29.73 -3.94 11.37
CA ASP A 545 -30.29 -3.44 12.64
C ASP A 545 -30.15 -1.92 12.89
N GLU A 546 -29.32 -1.21 12.13
CA GLU A 546 -29.01 0.21 12.37
C GLU A 546 -29.92 1.18 11.56
N ALA A 547 -31.22 1.24 11.90
CA ALA A 547 -32.20 2.05 11.17
C ALA A 547 -32.11 3.57 11.45
N TRP A 548 -31.46 4.01 12.53
CA TRP A 548 -31.43 5.42 12.95
C TRP A 548 -30.09 6.14 12.69
N LEU A 549 -28.97 5.42 12.56
CA LEU A 549 -27.61 6.00 12.36
C LEU A 549 -27.11 6.00 10.91
N SER A 550 -28.02 5.81 9.95
CA SER A 550 -27.80 5.72 8.49
C SER A 550 -27.23 6.95 7.78
N VAL A 551 -26.68 7.92 8.49
CA VAL A 551 -26.14 9.15 7.89
C VAL A 551 -24.62 9.05 7.67
N GLY A 552 -23.97 8.05 8.25
CA GLY A 552 -22.65 7.57 7.82
C GLY A 552 -22.81 6.46 6.79
N PHE A 553 -22.20 6.65 5.62
CA PHE A 553 -21.88 5.65 4.60
C PHE A 553 -21.96 4.22 5.16
N ARG A 554 -22.97 3.44 4.74
CA ARG A 554 -23.34 2.17 5.37
C ARG A 554 -22.40 1.01 4.99
N THR A 555 -21.12 1.29 5.06
CA THR A 555 -20.05 0.41 5.51
C THR A 555 -19.06 1.40 6.09
N ILE A 556 -18.83 1.40 7.40
CA ILE A 556 -17.54 1.96 7.83
C ILE A 556 -16.52 1.10 7.09
N PRO A 557 -15.65 1.69 6.26
CA PRO A 557 -14.51 0.95 5.72
C PRO A 557 -13.91 0.13 6.86
N GLY A 558 -13.63 -1.15 6.67
CA GLY A 558 -13.01 -1.96 7.72
C GLY A 558 -11.63 -1.40 8.03
N ARG A 559 -11.54 -0.41 8.90
CA ARG A 559 -10.29 0.26 9.22
C ARG A 559 -9.54 -0.55 10.26
N GLY A 560 -8.30 -0.90 9.94
CA GLY A 560 -7.45 -1.64 10.86
C GLY A 560 -7.21 -0.84 12.14
N ASN A 561 -7.33 -1.50 13.29
CA ASN A 561 -6.92 -0.96 14.59
C ASN A 561 -5.38 -0.98 14.73
N GLY A 562 -4.66 -0.54 13.71
CA GLY A 562 -3.20 -0.58 13.60
C GLY A 562 -2.48 0.29 14.62
N TYR A 563 -3.11 0.68 15.73
CA TYR A 563 -2.39 1.27 16.85
C TYR A 563 -1.55 0.18 17.51
N ASN A 564 -0.28 0.48 17.74
CA ASN A 564 0.51 -0.32 18.64
C ASN A 564 -0.01 -0.09 20.07
N THR A 565 -0.83 -1.02 20.58
CA THR A 565 -1.41 -0.96 21.93
C THR A 565 -0.45 -1.42 23.02
N ASP A 566 0.72 -1.95 22.65
CA ASP A 566 1.78 -2.25 23.60
C ASP A 566 2.37 -0.91 24.05
N ASN A 567 1.77 -0.31 25.07
CA ASN A 567 2.18 0.98 25.61
C ASN A 567 3.57 0.84 26.26
N ILE A 568 4.59 1.31 25.56
CA ILE A 568 5.98 1.18 25.98
C ILE A 568 6.32 2.08 27.18
N LEU A 569 5.56 3.16 27.38
CA LEU A 569 5.79 4.12 28.46
C LEU A 569 4.88 3.89 29.69
N ASN A 570 3.67 3.37 29.50
CA ASN A 570 2.73 3.03 30.58
C ASN A 570 2.05 1.66 30.35
N PRO A 571 2.72 0.54 30.70
CA PRO A 571 2.17 -0.79 30.51
C PRO A 571 0.80 -0.96 31.19
N GLY A 572 -0.26 -1.25 30.41
CA GLY A 572 -1.59 -1.56 30.91
C GLY A 572 -2.57 -0.39 31.08
N ALA A 573 -2.19 0.84 30.73
CA ALA A 573 -3.09 2.00 30.67
C ALA A 573 -3.07 2.59 29.26
N VAL A 574 -4.23 2.92 28.69
CA VAL A 574 -4.28 3.65 27.41
C VAL A 574 -4.11 5.12 27.76
N ASP A 575 -2.97 5.67 27.36
CA ASP A 575 -2.63 7.08 27.19
C ASP A 575 -1.25 7.06 26.52
N GLY A 576 -1.13 7.62 25.31
CA GLY A 576 0.04 7.51 24.43
C GLY A 576 1.33 8.15 24.98
N PRO A 577 2.34 8.43 24.15
CA PRO A 577 2.38 8.32 22.69
C PRO A 577 2.55 6.88 22.20
N GLY A 578 2.25 6.65 20.93
CA GLY A 578 2.38 5.34 20.30
C GLY A 578 2.67 5.41 18.81
N THR A 579 2.76 4.23 18.18
CA THR A 579 3.04 4.13 16.73
C THR A 579 1.89 3.50 15.97
N ARG A 580 1.64 4.00 14.76
CA ARG A 580 0.76 3.33 13.79
C ARG A 580 1.52 2.21 13.09
N GLN A 581 0.86 1.08 12.93
CA GLN A 581 1.33 -0.14 12.32
C GLN A 581 0.55 -0.40 11.01
N PRO A 582 1.21 -0.98 9.98
CA PRO A 582 0.49 -1.58 8.86
C PRO A 582 -0.37 -2.75 9.39
N PHE A 583 -1.53 -3.11 8.84
CA PHE A 583 -2.17 -2.88 7.54
C PHE A 583 -3.50 -2.14 7.76
N VAL A 584 -3.76 -1.10 6.97
CA VAL A 584 -5.01 -0.32 6.98
C VAL A 584 -5.82 -0.67 5.75
N GLU A 585 -7.07 -1.10 5.94
CA GLU A 585 -8.02 -1.33 4.86
C GLU A 585 -9.08 -0.23 4.84
N ILE A 586 -9.38 0.27 3.63
CA ILE A 586 -10.40 1.28 3.37
C ILE A 586 -11.37 0.68 2.33
N THR A 587 -12.41 0.03 2.82
CA THR A 587 -13.53 -0.50 2.04
C THR A 587 -14.60 0.57 1.75
N PHE A 588 -14.86 0.86 0.48
CA PHE A 588 -15.97 1.72 0.07
C PHE A 588 -17.25 0.90 -0.15
N ASN A 589 -18.41 1.47 0.19
CA ASN A 589 -19.68 0.79 -0.06
C ASN A 589 -20.03 0.81 -1.56
N LYS A 590 -20.32 -0.35 -2.15
CA LYS A 590 -20.77 -0.47 -3.54
C LYS A 590 -22.30 -0.54 -3.70
N VAL A 591 -23.06 -0.45 -2.61
CA VAL A 591 -24.52 -0.35 -2.66
C VAL A 591 -24.89 0.92 -3.43
N GLY A 592 -25.53 0.73 -4.58
CA GLY A 592 -26.00 1.81 -5.45
C GLY A 592 -27.08 2.69 -4.80
N PRO A 593 -27.76 3.54 -5.58
CA PRO A 593 -28.81 4.40 -5.03
C PRO A 593 -29.88 3.54 -4.33
N SER A 594 -29.94 3.64 -3.00
CA SER A 594 -30.95 2.99 -2.18
C SER A 594 -32.08 3.97 -1.89
N TYR A 595 -33.32 3.51 -2.02
CA TYR A 595 -34.49 4.32 -1.72
C TYR A 595 -34.87 4.15 -0.25
N ARG A 596 -34.78 5.25 0.52
CA ARG A 596 -35.09 5.22 1.95
C ARG A 596 -36.50 5.75 2.21
N ASN A 597 -37.23 5.07 3.09
CA ASN A 597 -38.43 5.60 3.69
C ASN A 597 -38.04 6.51 4.87
N ILE A 598 -38.32 7.81 4.77
CA ILE A 598 -38.03 8.78 5.83
C ILE A 598 -39.25 9.10 6.71
N GLY A 599 -40.35 8.35 6.56
CA GLY A 599 -41.56 8.53 7.38
C GLY A 599 -42.32 7.21 7.65
N PRO A 600 -43.36 7.25 8.50
CA PRO A 600 -44.18 6.08 8.83
C PRO A 600 -45.14 5.64 7.70
N SER A 601 -45.18 6.38 6.60
CA SER A 601 -46.00 6.07 5.42
C SER A 601 -45.41 4.91 4.61
N PHE A 602 -46.21 4.20 3.81
CA PHE A 602 -45.64 3.27 2.82
C PHE A 602 -44.65 3.99 1.88
N LEU A 603 -43.61 3.27 1.45
CA LEU A 603 -42.67 3.74 0.43
C LEU A 603 -43.45 4.00 -0.86
N THR A 604 -43.64 5.28 -1.18
CA THR A 604 -44.21 5.76 -2.44
C THR A 604 -43.17 6.60 -3.17
N GLU A 605 -43.31 6.74 -4.49
CA GLU A 605 -42.38 7.56 -5.28
C GLU A 605 -42.34 9.04 -4.83
N ALA A 606 -43.37 9.52 -4.13
CA ALA A 606 -43.42 10.88 -3.58
C ALA A 606 -42.64 11.05 -2.26
N ASN A 607 -42.41 9.96 -1.51
CA ASN A 607 -41.78 9.99 -0.19
C ASN A 607 -40.43 9.27 -0.16
N GLN A 608 -39.97 8.71 -1.30
CA GLN A 608 -38.66 8.08 -1.43
C GLN A 608 -37.56 9.14 -1.63
N THR A 609 -36.42 8.97 -0.95
CA THR A 609 -35.20 9.72 -1.23
C THR A 609 -34.10 8.76 -1.69
N THR A 610 -33.40 9.11 -2.77
CA THR A 610 -32.17 8.42 -3.17
C THR A 610 -31.08 8.68 -2.11
N ASN A 611 -30.37 7.63 -1.71
CA ASN A 611 -29.38 7.71 -0.62
C ASN A 611 -28.15 8.54 -1.03
N PHE A 612 -27.31 8.00 -1.92
CA PHE A 612 -26.23 8.71 -2.58
C PHE A 612 -25.74 7.90 -3.78
N ILE A 613 -24.94 8.53 -4.65
CA ILE A 613 -24.26 7.88 -5.77
C ILE A 613 -22.79 8.29 -5.75
N TRP A 614 -21.86 7.40 -6.05
CA TRP A 614 -20.45 7.77 -6.12
C TRP A 614 -20.12 8.55 -7.40
N GLY A 615 -19.28 9.55 -7.28
CA GLY A 615 -18.70 10.28 -8.41
C GLY A 615 -17.27 10.74 -8.15
N SER A 616 -16.65 11.36 -9.15
CA SER A 616 -15.36 12.01 -9.00
C SER A 616 -15.34 13.36 -9.71
N PHE A 617 -14.85 14.38 -8.99
CA PHE A 617 -14.77 15.75 -9.46
C PHE A 617 -13.32 16.23 -9.52
N ASP A 618 -12.87 16.65 -10.69
CA ASP A 618 -11.53 17.22 -10.89
C ASP A 618 -11.48 18.74 -10.71
N GLY A 619 -12.63 19.38 -10.51
CA GLY A 619 -12.78 20.82 -10.37
C GLY A 619 -12.62 21.61 -11.68
N SER A 620 -12.59 20.92 -12.82
CA SER A 620 -12.66 21.52 -14.14
C SER A 620 -14.11 21.73 -14.59
N THR A 621 -14.30 22.17 -15.83
CA THR A 621 -15.62 22.23 -16.49
C THR A 621 -16.05 20.90 -17.10
N ASN A 622 -15.23 19.85 -17.00
CA ASN A 622 -15.56 18.53 -17.51
C ASN A 622 -16.71 17.91 -16.73
N ALA A 623 -17.47 17.03 -17.39
CA ALA A 623 -18.50 16.27 -16.71
C ALA A 623 -17.86 15.36 -15.63
N PRO A 624 -18.48 15.26 -14.45
CA PRO A 624 -18.00 14.35 -13.42
C PRO A 624 -18.10 12.91 -13.89
N ILE A 625 -17.18 12.10 -13.39
CA ILE A 625 -17.25 10.65 -13.54
C ILE A 625 -18.25 10.14 -12.52
N VAL A 626 -19.19 9.29 -12.94
CA VAL A 626 -20.19 8.68 -12.07
C VAL A 626 -19.92 7.17 -12.00
N TYR A 627 -20.08 6.57 -10.83
CA TYR A 627 -19.81 5.14 -10.62
C TYR A 627 -21.11 4.34 -10.35
N PRO A 628 -21.22 3.11 -10.88
CA PRO A 628 -20.23 2.44 -11.73
C PRO A 628 -20.09 3.12 -13.10
N SER A 629 -18.92 2.98 -13.73
CA SER A 629 -18.47 3.76 -14.91
C SER A 629 -19.37 3.65 -16.15
N SER A 630 -20.36 2.74 -16.15
CA SER A 630 -21.42 2.63 -17.15
C SER A 630 -22.45 3.76 -17.09
N SER A 631 -22.53 4.49 -15.99
CA SER A 631 -23.49 5.58 -15.78
C SER A 631 -22.86 6.92 -16.15
N SER A 632 -23.45 7.65 -17.09
CA SER A 632 -23.06 9.04 -17.37
C SER A 632 -23.87 10.02 -16.51
N LEU A 633 -23.33 11.23 -16.26
CA LEU A 633 -24.09 12.27 -15.57
C LEU A 633 -25.42 12.57 -16.29
N ALA A 634 -25.41 12.64 -17.62
CA ALA A 634 -26.61 12.87 -18.43
C ALA A 634 -27.64 11.74 -18.29
N ASN A 635 -27.20 10.48 -18.21
CA ASN A 635 -28.10 9.36 -17.97
C ASN A 635 -28.74 9.46 -16.58
N LEU A 636 -27.95 9.85 -15.57
CA LEU A 636 -28.46 10.04 -14.21
C LEU A 636 -29.44 11.22 -14.12
N GLU A 637 -29.14 12.33 -14.79
CA GLU A 637 -30.06 13.47 -14.89
C GLU A 637 -31.37 13.07 -15.54
N ASN A 638 -31.33 12.32 -16.64
CA ASN A 638 -32.54 11.84 -17.29
C ASN A 638 -33.35 10.93 -16.35
N LEU A 639 -32.69 10.05 -15.59
CA LEU A 639 -33.34 9.18 -14.60
C LEU A 639 -34.01 9.95 -13.46
N VAL A 640 -33.48 11.11 -13.06
CA VAL A 640 -34.06 11.94 -12.01
C VAL A 640 -35.15 12.87 -12.57
N LEU A 641 -34.92 13.46 -13.74
CA LEU A 641 -35.79 14.47 -14.34
C LEU A 641 -36.94 13.89 -15.17
N ILE A 642 -36.84 12.64 -15.61
CA ILE A 642 -37.85 11.98 -16.42
C ILE A 642 -38.28 10.67 -15.75
N GLN A 643 -39.52 10.62 -15.28
CA GLN A 643 -40.06 9.47 -14.55
C GLN A 643 -41.07 8.71 -15.41
N ILE A 644 -40.93 7.38 -15.46
CA ILE A 644 -41.86 6.47 -16.12
C ILE A 644 -42.76 5.84 -15.05
N ASN A 645 -44.07 5.99 -15.16
CA ASN A 645 -45.07 5.41 -14.25
C ASN A 645 -45.93 4.37 -14.99
N PRO A 646 -46.43 3.31 -14.32
CA PRO A 646 -46.28 3.01 -12.89
C PRO A 646 -44.88 2.47 -12.54
N SER A 647 -44.45 2.58 -11.27
CA SER A 647 -43.17 2.03 -10.77
C SER A 647 -43.10 0.52 -10.73
N VAL A 648 -44.25 -0.14 -10.60
CA VAL A 648 -44.39 -1.58 -10.54
C VAL A 648 -45.50 -1.98 -11.50
N LEU A 649 -45.27 -3.05 -12.25
CA LEU A 649 -46.25 -3.60 -13.16
C LEU A 649 -47.29 -4.42 -12.38
N ALA A 650 -48.56 -4.34 -12.77
CA ALA A 650 -49.60 -5.18 -12.22
C ALA A 650 -49.27 -6.66 -12.49
N ILE A 651 -49.66 -7.55 -11.57
CA ILE A 651 -49.52 -8.99 -11.74
C ILE A 651 -50.50 -9.46 -12.83
N GLY A 652 -50.03 -10.26 -13.79
CA GLY A 652 -50.86 -10.90 -14.81
C GLY A 652 -51.21 -12.35 -14.47
N THR A 653 -52.08 -12.97 -15.27
CA THR A 653 -52.45 -14.39 -15.15
C THR A 653 -52.37 -15.05 -16.52
N ALA A 654 -51.79 -16.24 -16.59
CA ALA A 654 -51.65 -16.99 -17.84
C ALA A 654 -53.03 -17.24 -18.47
N GLY A 655 -53.14 -17.02 -19.78
CA GLY A 655 -54.39 -17.19 -20.52
C GLY A 655 -55.42 -16.06 -20.37
N LEU A 656 -55.17 -15.03 -19.54
CA LEU A 656 -56.03 -13.84 -19.41
C LEU A 656 -55.42 -12.60 -20.06
N ALA A 657 -56.26 -11.67 -20.51
CA ALA A 657 -55.78 -10.43 -21.11
C ALA A 657 -55.03 -9.58 -20.08
N TYR A 658 -53.85 -9.10 -20.46
CA TYR A 658 -53.03 -8.17 -19.70
C TYR A 658 -52.99 -6.80 -20.40
N ASN A 659 -53.07 -5.72 -19.63
CA ASN A 659 -52.92 -4.35 -20.11
C ASN A 659 -52.27 -3.48 -19.04
N SER A 660 -51.12 -2.90 -19.37
CA SER A 660 -50.46 -1.89 -18.53
C SER A 660 -49.92 -0.77 -19.40
N ALA A 661 -50.31 0.47 -19.11
CA ALA A 661 -49.89 1.65 -19.84
C ALA A 661 -48.86 2.45 -19.03
N PHE A 662 -47.80 2.88 -19.70
CA PHE A 662 -46.81 3.79 -19.17
C PHE A 662 -47.21 5.24 -19.40
N SER A 663 -46.93 6.09 -18.41
CA SER A 663 -47.01 7.54 -18.51
C SER A 663 -45.66 8.14 -18.10
N VAL A 664 -45.33 9.32 -18.63
CA VAL A 664 -44.05 9.98 -18.39
C VAL A 664 -44.30 11.34 -17.75
N THR A 665 -43.56 11.67 -16.69
CA THR A 665 -43.46 13.04 -16.17
C THR A 665 -42.05 13.58 -16.40
N GLY A 666 -41.93 14.87 -16.72
CA GLY A 666 -40.67 15.46 -17.19
C GLY A 666 -40.38 15.14 -18.67
N GLY A 667 -39.16 15.40 -19.13
CA GLY A 667 -38.78 15.19 -20.53
C GLY A 667 -39.47 16.15 -21.51
N GLN A 668 -39.32 15.92 -22.82
CA GLN A 668 -40.06 16.63 -23.87
C GLN A 668 -40.89 15.64 -24.69
N SER A 669 -42.21 15.88 -24.76
CA SER A 669 -43.09 15.10 -25.62
C SER A 669 -42.80 15.35 -27.11
N PRO A 670 -43.13 14.41 -28.02
CA PRO A 670 -43.71 13.09 -27.76
C PRO A 670 -42.70 12.08 -27.19
N TYR A 671 -43.21 11.04 -26.53
CA TYR A 671 -42.41 9.93 -25.98
C TYR A 671 -42.58 8.65 -26.81
N SER A 672 -41.50 7.88 -26.93
CA SER A 672 -41.49 6.57 -27.58
C SER A 672 -40.96 5.51 -26.61
N PHE A 673 -41.53 4.31 -26.63
CA PHE A 673 -41.15 3.20 -25.76
C PHE A 673 -40.63 1.99 -26.54
N ALA A 674 -39.67 1.28 -25.96
CA ALA A 674 -39.14 0.02 -26.48
C ALA A 674 -38.60 -0.85 -25.34
N ILE A 675 -38.34 -2.13 -25.61
CA ILE A 675 -37.54 -2.97 -24.73
C ILE A 675 -36.06 -2.60 -24.95
N ALA A 676 -35.32 -2.34 -23.86
CA ALA A 676 -33.93 -1.89 -23.95
C ALA A 676 -33.03 -2.99 -24.56
N PRO A 677 -31.98 -2.64 -25.31
CA PRO A 677 -30.99 -3.60 -25.78
C PRO A 677 -30.37 -4.39 -24.62
N GLY A 678 -30.35 -5.73 -24.72
CA GLY A 678 -29.84 -6.60 -23.65
C GLY A 678 -30.83 -6.91 -22.51
N SER A 679 -32.05 -6.39 -22.56
CA SER A 679 -33.14 -6.75 -21.64
C SER A 679 -33.61 -8.20 -21.84
N GLY A 680 -34.17 -8.80 -20.79
CA GLY A 680 -35.00 -10.00 -20.91
C GLY A 680 -36.21 -9.78 -21.83
N ALA A 681 -36.71 -10.86 -22.44
CA ALA A 681 -37.86 -10.83 -23.32
C ALA A 681 -39.18 -10.76 -22.53
N LEU A 682 -40.19 -10.12 -23.11
CA LEU A 682 -41.56 -10.19 -22.59
C LEU A 682 -42.09 -11.64 -22.62
N PRO A 683 -43.01 -12.02 -21.71
CA PRO A 683 -43.72 -13.28 -21.77
C PRO A 683 -44.34 -13.50 -23.16
N SER A 684 -44.28 -14.74 -23.66
CA SER A 684 -44.89 -15.08 -24.94
C SER A 684 -46.38 -14.69 -24.93
N GLY A 685 -46.81 -13.99 -25.98
CA GLY A 685 -48.17 -13.47 -26.11
C GLY A 685 -48.37 -12.03 -25.59
N LEU A 686 -47.35 -11.40 -25.01
CA LEU A 686 -47.33 -9.97 -24.69
C LEU A 686 -46.43 -9.18 -25.65
N SER A 687 -46.79 -7.92 -25.89
CA SER A 687 -46.00 -6.97 -26.67
C SER A 687 -46.06 -5.57 -26.07
N LEU A 688 -45.00 -4.78 -26.27
CA LEU A 688 -44.93 -3.36 -25.91
C LEU A 688 -45.13 -2.50 -27.16
N SER A 689 -46.13 -1.63 -27.14
CA SER A 689 -46.32 -0.62 -28.19
C SER A 689 -45.34 0.54 -28.04
N SER A 690 -45.05 1.25 -29.15
CA SER A 690 -44.22 2.46 -29.12
C SER A 690 -44.84 3.61 -28.30
N THR A 691 -46.14 3.57 -28.05
CA THR A 691 -46.85 4.53 -27.18
C THR A 691 -46.80 4.14 -25.70
N GLY A 692 -46.11 3.06 -25.34
CA GLY A 692 -45.89 2.66 -23.95
C GLY A 692 -46.96 1.76 -23.36
N VAL A 693 -47.66 0.94 -24.15
CA VAL A 693 -48.66 -0.02 -23.62
C VAL A 693 -48.14 -1.44 -23.77
N ILE A 694 -47.99 -2.16 -22.65
CA ILE A 694 -47.80 -3.62 -22.65
C ILE A 694 -49.18 -4.26 -22.69
N SER A 695 -49.44 -5.08 -23.71
CA SER A 695 -50.72 -5.78 -23.83
C SER A 695 -50.63 -7.12 -24.54
N GLY A 696 -51.61 -7.99 -24.29
CA GLY A 696 -51.75 -9.30 -24.92
C GLY A 696 -52.29 -10.36 -23.96
N ILE A 697 -52.08 -11.64 -24.29
CA ILE A 697 -52.48 -12.77 -23.45
C ILE A 697 -51.22 -13.60 -23.17
N PRO A 698 -50.66 -13.56 -21.95
CA PRO A 698 -49.43 -14.28 -21.63
C PRO A 698 -49.68 -15.79 -21.60
N ALA A 699 -48.82 -16.56 -22.27
CA ALA A 699 -48.98 -18.01 -22.38
C ALA A 699 -48.42 -18.79 -21.19
N ASN A 700 -47.38 -18.26 -20.53
CA ASN A 700 -46.65 -18.95 -19.47
C ASN A 700 -46.60 -18.11 -18.19
N SER A 701 -46.78 -18.76 -17.05
CA SER A 701 -46.55 -18.17 -15.72
C SER A 701 -45.05 -18.07 -15.40
N GLY A 702 -44.66 -17.07 -14.62
CA GLY A 702 -43.28 -16.83 -14.21
C GLY A 702 -43.00 -15.37 -13.83
N ILE A 703 -41.78 -15.10 -13.37
CA ILE A 703 -41.27 -13.74 -13.17
C ILE A 703 -40.33 -13.43 -14.33
N PHE A 704 -40.57 -12.32 -15.01
CA PHE A 704 -39.83 -11.88 -16.19
C PHE A 704 -39.20 -10.52 -15.92
N ASP A 705 -37.87 -10.48 -15.82
CA ASP A 705 -37.11 -9.24 -15.65
C ASP A 705 -36.93 -8.55 -17.00
N ILE A 706 -37.58 -7.40 -17.16
CA ILE A 706 -37.55 -6.60 -18.39
C ILE A 706 -37.05 -5.19 -18.09
N VAL A 707 -36.46 -4.54 -19.07
CA VAL A 707 -36.05 -3.13 -19.00
C VAL A 707 -36.77 -2.37 -20.10
N VAL A 708 -37.62 -1.42 -19.68
CA VAL A 708 -38.36 -0.56 -20.60
C VAL A 708 -37.55 0.72 -20.83
N ARG A 709 -37.23 0.99 -22.09
CA ARG A 709 -36.60 2.22 -22.55
C ARG A 709 -37.66 3.22 -23.00
N MET A 710 -37.65 4.41 -22.44
CA MET A 710 -38.38 5.57 -22.93
C MET A 710 -37.39 6.52 -23.61
N THR A 711 -37.77 7.03 -24.78
CA THR A 711 -37.04 8.06 -25.53
C THR A 711 -37.94 9.28 -25.72
N ASP A 712 -37.46 10.45 -25.37
CA ASP A 712 -38.18 11.71 -25.54
C ASP A 712 -37.85 12.39 -26.89
N SER A 713 -38.52 13.49 -27.22
CA SER A 713 -38.33 14.19 -28.50
C SER A 713 -36.97 14.89 -28.63
N SER A 714 -36.25 15.07 -27.52
CA SER A 714 -34.87 15.56 -27.48
C SER A 714 -33.85 14.42 -27.56
N SER A 715 -34.28 13.20 -27.89
CA SER A 715 -33.45 11.98 -27.95
C SER A 715 -32.81 11.59 -26.61
N ARG A 716 -33.33 12.10 -25.48
CA ARG A 716 -32.94 11.65 -24.16
C ARG A 716 -33.59 10.31 -23.89
N THR A 717 -32.85 9.41 -23.26
CA THR A 717 -33.33 8.06 -22.95
C THR A 717 -33.32 7.80 -21.45
N VAL A 718 -34.32 7.04 -21.00
CA VAL A 718 -34.42 6.50 -19.63
C VAL A 718 -34.77 5.02 -19.71
N ASP A 719 -33.95 4.20 -19.07
CA ASP A 719 -34.17 2.76 -18.93
C ASP A 719 -34.68 2.46 -17.53
N LYS A 720 -35.88 1.88 -17.41
CA LYS A 720 -36.48 1.49 -16.13
C LYS A 720 -36.65 -0.04 -16.06
N PRO A 721 -36.02 -0.73 -15.10
CA PRO A 721 -36.22 -2.16 -14.90
C PRO A 721 -37.57 -2.46 -14.24
N TYR A 722 -38.19 -3.57 -14.62
CA TYR A 722 -39.43 -4.09 -14.07
C TYR A 722 -39.36 -5.62 -13.91
N ALA A 723 -39.90 -6.13 -12.81
CA ALA A 723 -40.20 -7.55 -12.65
C ALA A 723 -41.67 -7.79 -12.98
N LEU A 724 -41.95 -8.36 -14.16
CA LEU A 724 -43.32 -8.70 -14.58
C LEU A 724 -43.67 -10.10 -14.06
N THR A 725 -44.60 -10.17 -13.11
CA THR A 725 -45.08 -11.44 -12.55
C THR A 725 -46.35 -11.90 -13.26
N ILE A 726 -46.34 -13.13 -13.79
CA ILE A 726 -47.50 -13.83 -14.35
C ILE A 726 -47.82 -15.05 -13.49
N ASN A 727 -48.99 -15.05 -12.88
CA ASN A 727 -49.51 -16.20 -12.14
C ASN A 727 -50.04 -17.29 -13.08
N PRO A 728 -50.07 -18.55 -12.62
CA PRO A 728 -50.68 -19.65 -13.36
C PRO A 728 -52.17 -19.45 -13.64
#